data_AF-A0AAP0S7Z7-F1
#
_entry.id   AF-A0AAP0S7Z7-F1
#
_cell.length_a   1.000
_cell.length_b   1.000
_cell.length_c   1.000
_cell.angle_alpha   90.00
_cell.angle_beta   90.00
_cell.angle_gamma   90.00
#
_symmetry.space_group_name_H-M   'P 1'
#
loop_
_entity.id
_entity.type
_entity.pdbx_description
1 polymer ?
#
loop_
_entity_poly.entity_id
_entity_poly.type
_entity_poly.pdbx_seq_one_letter_code
_entity_poly.pdbx_strand_id
1 'polypeptide(L)'
;MDSNLVKGSPAITTTTNKGKKMSSRIVLRMILLVVFLGWLMVWIIMPTKTYKQTWTPKLKSKLNSTYFGGQGTNLLLFTFPMMFIAALGCVYLHFQKKPKESYSKSVVTSHHLTFWKRPVLVMAPLGIVTAMELAFAAMFIALLIWSLANYLHVSFGHLHMHKEGEKVWQAKFRSVSLRLGYIGNICWAFLFFPVTRGSSILPLVGLTSESSIKYHIWLGHISMILFAAHSIGFTIYWAMTNQMALMLEWSQDYVSNVAGEIAVVFALAMWVTSLPCIRRKMFEVFFYAHHLYTLYLFFYVLHVGIAYFCMILPGVFLFLIDRYLRFLQSRQRARLVSARLLPCGTFELDFSKSRGLNYNPTSILFVNMPSISKLQWHPFTVSSNSNMEPDKLSIVIKSEGSWSQKLYQELSSVDHLEVSVEGPYGPTSSHFLRHEMLVMVSGGSGITPFISIIREVIFHSTKPNCQIPQILLICAFKSTADLTMLDLLLPISSTSLKFSHIQLQIEAYVTREKEQIITDTQNPLRTVWFKPNALDSPISAALGPNSWLLLSAIILSSFVMFLLFLGILTRYYIFPIDHNTDEIYHFSLRGLWNIFFICASIIIAASAVFLWCKKQIAIEGKQIQNLEVPTPIRSPGSLLYGADRELESLPNQSLAQVTNVHLGARPDLKKLLFERKESDVGVLVCGPRTMRHELLSILFPIKYFIRGNGGDGFGRWEDRLGSVALMLGLLRNICLAFLFIPVTRGSSILRLIGLTSEASIKYHIWLGHVVMTLFTLHGLCFIIFWAATNQSSEMPKWGKIRVSNVAGEVALLSGLAMWVRSFPCIRRKIFELFFYTHNLYILLTVFFVIHVGFSSSCIMLPGFYLFLIDRYLRFLQSQHQQKVRLVSARVLPCEAVELNFSKSPGLNYNPSSLMFVNVPAISKLQWHPFTVTSSSSMDPEKSLGSSSKLFEKLSSRTPMDCLEVSIEGPYGPALTHFIRHDMLVMVSGGNGITPFISIICELLFMANTRNCKTPQVLRICTSKKSLDLTMLDLLLPDSGTSFDISHLQLQIEAYVTREKEPITEDTKDKKNLLQTIWFKPIASDVLVSANLGPNTWLWLGTIISSSFIIFLLLMGILTRYYIYSLDHNTDMVYCYSSRSALNMSFMCFHSHDCNCSFSMEPKTECQGNWADSKHKYTITKQ
;
A
#
# COMPACT_ATOMS: atom_id res chain seq x y z
N MET A 1 -46.27 -57.77 -7.16
CA MET A 1 -47.75 -57.81 -7.15
C MET A 1 -48.25 -56.43 -6.80
N ASP A 2 -49.24 -55.99 -7.57
CA ASP A 2 -49.72 -54.63 -7.72
C ASP A 2 -50.43 -54.03 -6.49
N SER A 3 -50.30 -52.70 -6.40
CA SER A 3 -51.34 -51.67 -6.17
C SER A 3 -52.41 -51.77 -5.07
N ASN A 4 -52.76 -50.56 -4.59
CA ASN A 4 -54.00 -50.11 -3.93
C ASN A 4 -53.99 -50.20 -2.38
N LEU A 5 -54.31 -49.15 -1.60
CA LEU A 5 -55.55 -48.35 -1.63
C LEU A 5 -55.43 -47.01 -0.87
N VAL A 6 -56.28 -46.08 -1.31
CA VAL A 6 -56.64 -44.76 -0.77
C VAL A 6 -57.47 -44.86 0.52
N LYS A 7 -57.29 -43.92 1.48
CA LYS A 7 -58.36 -43.09 2.13
C LYS A 7 -57.85 -42.32 3.36
N GLY A 8 -58.26 -41.04 3.45
CA GLY A 8 -57.94 -40.07 4.52
C GLY A 8 -58.75 -40.22 5.81
N SER A 9 -58.26 -39.70 6.94
CA SER A 9 -58.70 -38.47 7.68
C SER A 9 -58.05 -38.50 9.09
N PRO A 10 -58.14 -37.48 9.96
CA PRO A 10 -58.31 -36.03 9.77
C PRO A 10 -57.21 -35.20 10.50
N ALA A 11 -57.19 -33.89 10.22
CA ALA A 11 -56.26 -32.93 10.82
C ALA A 11 -56.60 -32.63 12.30
N ILE A 12 -55.64 -32.86 13.20
CA ILE A 12 -55.63 -32.29 14.55
C ILE A 12 -54.69 -31.07 14.53
N THR A 13 -55.27 -29.89 14.46
CA THR A 13 -54.58 -28.61 14.66
C THR A 13 -54.19 -28.47 16.13
N THR A 14 -52.98 -28.92 16.48
CA THR A 14 -52.29 -28.45 17.69
C THR A 14 -51.61 -27.12 17.37
N THR A 15 -52.15 -26.05 17.93
CA THR A 15 -51.52 -24.72 17.99
C THR A 15 -50.27 -24.80 18.86
N THR A 16 -49.16 -25.24 18.25
CA THR A 16 -47.85 -25.12 18.87
C THR A 16 -47.42 -23.66 18.85
N ASN A 17 -47.44 -23.09 20.04
CA ASN A 17 -46.94 -21.78 20.41
C ASN A 17 -45.52 -21.57 19.82
N LYS A 18 -45.42 -20.92 18.65
CA LYS A 18 -44.14 -20.48 18.07
C LYS A 18 -43.62 -19.30 18.90
N GLY A 19 -43.16 -19.59 20.11
CA GLY A 19 -42.20 -18.72 20.78
C GLY A 19 -41.06 -18.47 19.81
N LYS A 20 -40.74 -17.19 19.55
CA LYS A 20 -39.57 -16.75 18.77
C LYS A 20 -38.30 -17.33 19.41
N LYS A 21 -37.97 -18.60 19.13
CA LYS A 21 -36.63 -19.14 19.39
C LYS A 21 -35.69 -18.39 18.48
N MET A 22 -35.02 -17.38 19.03
CA MET A 22 -33.91 -16.69 18.40
C MET A 22 -32.97 -17.76 17.84
N SER A 23 -32.77 -17.76 16.51
CA SER A 23 -31.94 -18.78 15.85
C SER A 23 -30.59 -18.85 16.56
N SER A 24 -30.15 -20.05 16.94
CA SER A 24 -28.87 -20.28 17.65
C SER A 24 -27.68 -19.60 16.97
N ARG A 25 -27.75 -19.40 15.65
CA ARG A 25 -26.79 -18.64 14.84
C ARG A 25 -26.71 -17.15 15.20
N ILE A 26 -27.84 -16.52 15.47
CA ILE A 26 -27.90 -15.10 15.85
C ILE A 26 -27.31 -14.93 17.24
N VAL A 27 -27.67 -15.82 18.18
CA VAL A 27 -27.10 -15.82 19.54
C VAL A 27 -25.58 -15.97 19.49
N LEU A 28 -25.07 -16.93 18.72
CA LEU A 28 -23.64 -17.18 18.57
C LEU A 28 -22.89 -15.97 18.00
N ARG A 29 -23.47 -15.31 16.99
CA ARG A 29 -22.90 -14.09 16.40
C ARG A 29 -22.90 -12.91 17.37
N MET A 30 -23.94 -12.76 18.18
CA MET A 30 -24.01 -11.70 19.20
C MET A 30 -22.96 -11.93 20.29
N ILE A 31 -22.76 -13.18 20.74
CA ILE A 31 -21.71 -13.54 21.71
C ILE A 31 -20.33 -13.17 21.14
N LEU A 32 -20.03 -13.59 19.91
CA LEU A 32 -18.75 -13.27 19.25
C LEU A 32 -18.51 -11.75 19.16
N LEU A 33 -19.54 -10.99 18.81
CA LEU A 33 -19.46 -9.52 18.71
C LEU A 33 -19.20 -8.87 20.07
N VAL A 34 -19.92 -9.30 21.12
CA VAL A 34 -19.76 -8.76 22.48
C VAL A 34 -18.35 -9.03 23.03
N VAL A 35 -17.85 -10.26 22.85
CA VAL A 35 -16.48 -10.62 23.29
C VAL A 35 -15.43 -9.80 22.52
N PHE A 36 -15.61 -9.62 21.20
CA PHE A 36 -14.69 -8.81 20.39
C PHE A 36 -14.68 -7.32 20.78
N LEU A 37 -15.87 -6.73 21.01
CA LEU A 37 -15.99 -5.34 21.47
C LEU A 37 -15.38 -5.16 22.87
N GLY A 38 -15.59 -6.13 23.77
CA GLY A 38 -14.94 -6.15 25.09
C GLY A 38 -13.42 -6.19 24.99
N TRP A 39 -12.87 -7.05 24.12
CA TRP A 39 -11.43 -7.13 23.87
C TRP A 39 -10.88 -5.82 23.29
N LEU A 40 -11.59 -5.16 22.37
CA LEU A 40 -11.20 -3.84 21.84
C LEU A 40 -11.23 -2.75 22.94
N MET A 41 -12.21 -2.78 23.84
CA MET A 41 -12.32 -1.86 24.96
C MET A 41 -11.10 -1.94 25.89
N VAL A 42 -10.56 -3.15 26.11
CA VAL A 42 -9.34 -3.34 26.92
C VAL A 42 -8.17 -2.57 26.31
N TRP A 43 -7.98 -2.60 24.99
CA TRP A 43 -6.93 -1.84 24.30
C TRP A 43 -7.10 -0.31 24.46
N ILE A 44 -8.34 0.19 24.45
CA ILE A 44 -8.63 1.62 24.61
C ILE A 44 -8.38 2.11 26.04
N ILE A 45 -8.72 1.28 27.04
CA ILE A 45 -8.62 1.64 28.46
C ILE A 45 -7.20 1.42 29.00
N MET A 46 -6.47 0.42 28.50
CA MET A 46 -5.11 0.06 28.94
C MET A 46 -4.14 1.26 29.12
N PRO A 47 -4.05 2.24 28.19
CA PRO A 47 -3.12 3.36 28.34
C PRO A 47 -3.56 4.43 29.36
N THR A 48 -4.75 4.33 29.94
CA THR A 48 -5.33 5.37 30.82
C THR A 48 -4.88 5.27 32.28
N LYS A 49 -5.04 6.37 33.04
CA LYS A 49 -4.80 6.39 34.50
C LYS A 49 -5.68 5.38 35.23
N THR A 50 -6.94 5.26 34.83
CA THR A 50 -7.91 4.31 35.40
C THR A 50 -7.39 2.88 35.35
N TYR A 51 -6.82 2.47 34.21
CA TYR A 51 -6.25 1.13 34.09
C TYR A 51 -5.04 0.94 35.01
N LYS A 52 -4.11 1.90 35.01
CA LYS A 52 -2.87 1.80 35.80
C LYS A 52 -3.13 1.83 37.31
N GLN A 53 -3.97 2.75 37.79
CA GLN A 53 -4.17 3.01 39.22
C GLN A 53 -5.29 2.17 39.84
N THR A 54 -6.36 1.88 39.09
CA THR A 54 -7.54 1.19 39.65
C THR A 54 -7.62 -0.26 39.20
N TRP A 55 -7.47 -0.54 37.90
CA TRP A 55 -7.69 -1.90 37.38
C TRP A 55 -6.49 -2.80 37.61
N THR A 56 -5.28 -2.34 37.31
CA THR A 56 -4.05 -3.16 37.40
C THR A 56 -3.86 -3.76 38.80
N PRO A 57 -3.97 -3.00 39.91
CA PRO A 57 -3.81 -3.57 41.24
C PRO A 57 -4.90 -4.60 41.58
N LYS A 58 -6.17 -4.30 41.26
CA LYS A 58 -7.31 -5.21 41.47
C LYS A 58 -7.22 -6.50 40.64
N LEU A 59 -6.72 -6.39 39.42
CA LEU A 59 -6.51 -7.52 38.52
C LEU A 59 -5.35 -8.37 39.02
N LYS A 60 -4.21 -7.75 39.36
CA LYS A 60 -3.06 -8.47 39.92
C LYS A 60 -3.42 -9.17 41.23
N SER A 61 -4.16 -8.54 42.14
CA SER A 61 -4.53 -9.17 43.40
C SER A 61 -5.44 -10.40 43.24
N LYS A 62 -6.25 -10.46 42.16
CA LYS A 62 -7.16 -11.58 41.88
C LYS A 62 -6.55 -12.64 40.95
N LEU A 63 -5.68 -12.24 40.03
CA LEU A 63 -5.20 -13.07 38.93
C LEU A 63 -3.74 -13.49 39.06
N ASN A 64 -2.98 -12.91 39.98
CA ASN A 64 -1.63 -13.37 40.30
C ASN A 64 -1.73 -14.64 41.14
N SER A 65 -1.93 -15.77 40.47
CA SER A 65 -2.01 -17.08 41.11
C SER A 65 -0.66 -17.77 41.14
N THR A 66 -0.52 -18.79 41.99
CA THR A 66 0.65 -19.66 42.04
C THR A 66 0.88 -20.46 40.75
N TYR A 67 -0.14 -20.57 39.89
CA TYR A 67 -0.09 -21.31 38.64
C TYR A 67 0.29 -20.45 37.44
N PHE A 68 -0.20 -19.21 37.36
CA PHE A 68 0.02 -18.37 36.18
C PHE A 68 0.84 -17.13 36.47
N GLY A 69 1.14 -16.81 37.74
CA GLY A 69 1.95 -15.65 38.12
C GLY A 69 1.46 -14.33 37.51
N GLY A 70 2.38 -13.38 37.32
CA GLY A 70 2.07 -12.04 36.81
C GLY A 70 1.57 -11.99 35.35
N GLN A 71 1.85 -13.02 34.56
CA GLN A 71 1.42 -13.13 33.15
C GLN A 71 -0.05 -13.55 33.00
N GLY A 72 -0.66 -14.14 34.03
CA GLY A 72 -2.06 -14.60 34.01
C GLY A 72 -3.06 -13.50 33.67
N THR A 73 -2.76 -12.25 34.07
CA THR A 73 -3.60 -11.09 33.72
C THR A 73 -3.66 -10.86 32.21
N ASN A 74 -2.50 -10.84 31.54
CA ASN A 74 -2.44 -10.59 30.09
C ASN A 74 -2.96 -11.79 29.28
N LEU A 75 -2.73 -13.00 29.79
CA LEU A 75 -3.27 -14.23 29.21
C LEU A 75 -4.80 -14.22 29.21
N LEU A 76 -5.43 -13.80 30.31
CA LEU A 76 -6.88 -13.70 30.41
C LEU A 76 -7.47 -12.54 29.59
N LEU A 77 -6.83 -11.38 29.60
CA LEU A 77 -7.37 -10.18 28.94
C LEU A 77 -7.15 -10.17 27.43
N PHE A 78 -5.99 -10.61 26.96
CA PHE A 78 -5.61 -10.50 25.55
C PHE A 78 -5.65 -11.85 24.84
N THR A 79 -5.19 -12.93 25.49
CA THR A 79 -5.07 -14.22 24.82
C THR A 79 -6.40 -14.98 24.74
N PHE A 80 -7.02 -15.22 25.90
CA PHE A 80 -8.23 -16.03 26.02
C PHE A 80 -9.40 -15.58 25.14
N PRO A 81 -9.78 -14.28 25.06
CA PRO A 81 -10.95 -13.86 24.29
C PRO A 81 -10.81 -14.16 22.80
N MET A 82 -9.59 -14.01 22.27
CA MET A 82 -9.35 -14.22 20.85
C MET A 82 -9.25 -15.72 20.50
N MET A 83 -8.69 -16.53 21.38
CA MET A 83 -8.72 -17.99 21.25
C MET A 83 -10.15 -18.53 21.32
N PHE A 84 -10.97 -17.97 22.21
CA PHE A 84 -12.39 -18.27 22.31
C PHE A 84 -13.16 -17.88 21.04
N ILE A 85 -12.94 -16.68 20.50
CA ILE A 85 -13.52 -16.24 19.22
C ILE A 85 -13.10 -17.17 18.09
N ALA A 86 -11.84 -17.59 18.03
CA ALA A 86 -11.36 -18.48 16.97
C ALA A 86 -12.03 -19.87 17.04
N ALA A 87 -12.10 -20.49 18.22
CA ALA A 87 -12.75 -21.79 18.41
C ALA A 87 -14.27 -21.72 18.16
N LEU A 88 -14.96 -20.76 18.77
CA LEU A 88 -16.40 -20.59 18.61
C LEU A 88 -16.76 -20.15 17.18
N GLY A 89 -15.87 -19.41 16.53
CA GLY A 89 -15.96 -19.03 15.13
C GLY A 89 -15.96 -20.24 14.19
N CYS A 90 -15.12 -21.24 14.46
CA CYS A 90 -15.16 -22.51 13.73
C CYS A 90 -16.53 -23.20 13.85
N VAL A 91 -17.08 -23.25 15.06
CA VAL A 91 -18.41 -23.83 15.32
C VAL A 91 -19.50 -23.05 14.57
N TYR A 92 -19.43 -21.71 14.58
CA TYR A 92 -20.34 -20.84 13.82
C TYR A 92 -20.30 -21.12 12.32
N LEU A 93 -19.10 -21.19 11.73
CA LEU A 93 -18.92 -21.46 10.30
C LEU A 93 -19.38 -22.86 9.90
N HIS A 94 -19.19 -23.85 10.78
CA HIS A 94 -19.75 -25.19 10.57
C HIS A 94 -21.28 -25.17 10.49
N PHE A 95 -21.95 -24.49 11.42
CA PHE A 95 -23.41 -24.35 11.37
C PHE A 95 -23.90 -23.54 10.17
N GLN A 96 -23.06 -22.69 9.57
CA GLN A 96 -23.39 -21.94 8.36
C GLN A 96 -23.37 -22.79 7.08
N LYS A 97 -22.62 -23.91 7.06
CA LYS A 97 -22.35 -24.77 5.88
C LYS A 97 -23.55 -25.62 5.40
N LYS A 98 -24.81 -25.26 5.69
CA LYS A 98 -25.99 -26.03 5.22
C LYS A 98 -26.12 -26.01 3.68
N PRO A 99 -26.64 -27.10 3.06
CA PRO A 99 -26.70 -27.25 1.61
C PRO A 99 -27.49 -26.13 0.93
N LYS A 100 -27.05 -25.76 -0.27
CA LYS A 100 -27.67 -24.77 -1.17
C LYS A 100 -29.10 -25.21 -1.53
N GLU A 101 -30.08 -24.96 -0.67
CA GLU A 101 -31.50 -25.00 -1.05
C GLU A 101 -31.95 -23.60 -1.47
N SER A 102 -32.42 -23.55 -2.71
CA SER A 102 -33.16 -22.50 -3.40
C SER A 102 -32.64 -21.06 -3.23
N TYR A 103 -32.12 -20.50 -4.33
CA TYR A 103 -31.93 -19.06 -4.48
C TYR A 103 -33.31 -18.36 -4.39
N SER A 104 -33.81 -18.11 -3.17
CA SER A 104 -34.94 -17.21 -3.00
C SER A 104 -34.44 -15.79 -3.26
N LYS A 105 -35.13 -15.09 -4.17
CA LYS A 105 -34.95 -13.67 -4.48
C LYS A 105 -35.32 -12.73 -3.30
N SER A 106 -35.16 -13.15 -2.05
CA SER A 106 -35.61 -12.41 -0.88
C SER A 106 -34.45 -11.86 -0.03
N VAL A 107 -33.61 -10.99 -0.61
CA VAL A 107 -32.84 -10.02 0.18
C VAL A 107 -32.75 -8.70 -0.60
N VAL A 108 -33.86 -7.97 -0.66
CA VAL A 108 -33.91 -6.54 -1.05
C VAL A 108 -33.72 -5.63 0.19
N THR A 109 -33.15 -6.14 1.27
CA THR A 109 -32.98 -5.37 2.52
C THR A 109 -31.50 -5.23 2.90
N SER A 110 -30.86 -4.19 2.36
CA SER A 110 -30.09 -3.19 3.11
C SER A 110 -29.32 -2.26 2.16
N HIS A 111 -30.00 -1.27 1.59
CA HIS A 111 -29.36 -0.19 0.81
C HIS A 111 -28.25 0.55 1.59
N HIS A 112 -28.26 0.51 2.93
CA HIS A 112 -27.21 1.11 3.75
C HIS A 112 -25.90 0.31 3.78
N LEU A 113 -25.93 -1.02 3.84
CA LEU A 113 -24.70 -1.82 3.96
C LEU A 113 -23.93 -1.91 2.63
N THR A 114 -24.66 -1.82 1.51
CA THR A 114 -24.08 -1.80 0.16
C THR A 114 -23.28 -0.52 -0.10
N PHE A 115 -23.66 0.62 0.49
CA PHE A 115 -22.87 1.86 0.43
C PHE A 115 -21.47 1.71 1.05
N TRP A 116 -21.38 1.08 2.23
CA TRP A 116 -20.11 0.90 2.95
C TRP A 116 -19.13 -0.07 2.27
N LYS A 117 -19.65 -0.95 1.42
CA LYS A 117 -18.86 -1.88 0.59
C LYS A 117 -18.41 -1.28 -0.74
N ARG A 118 -18.82 -0.05 -1.08
CA ARG A 118 -18.40 0.59 -2.33
C ARG A 118 -16.91 0.97 -2.27
N PRO A 119 -16.17 0.83 -3.38
CA PRO A 119 -14.83 1.39 -3.50
C PRO A 119 -14.95 2.93 -3.47
N VAL A 120 -14.36 3.56 -2.45
CA VAL A 120 -14.40 5.03 -2.30
C VAL A 120 -13.10 5.66 -2.77
N LEU A 121 -11.98 4.97 -2.56
CA LEU A 121 -10.66 5.46 -2.91
C LEU A 121 -9.99 4.46 -3.84
N VAL A 122 -9.80 4.88 -5.10
CA VAL A 122 -8.89 4.23 -6.05
C VAL A 122 -7.68 5.14 -6.16
N MET A 123 -6.81 5.10 -5.16
CA MET A 123 -5.56 5.85 -5.16
C MET A 123 -4.37 4.90 -5.19
N ALA A 124 -3.42 5.17 -6.08
CA ALA A 124 -2.08 4.60 -6.01
C ALA A 124 -1.35 5.31 -4.87
N PRO A 125 -1.70 4.95 -3.61
CA PRO A 125 -0.93 3.88 -2.99
C PRO A 125 -1.74 2.80 -2.24
N LEU A 126 -2.99 3.02 -1.89
CA LEU A 126 -3.72 2.14 -0.95
C LEU A 126 -4.43 0.94 -1.61
N GLY A 127 -4.35 0.82 -2.94
CA GLY A 127 -5.16 -0.15 -3.68
C GLY A 127 -6.62 0.30 -3.75
N ILE A 128 -7.52 -0.63 -4.08
CA ILE A 128 -8.97 -0.37 -4.04
C ILE A 128 -9.39 -0.48 -2.57
N VAL A 129 -9.68 0.66 -1.94
CA VAL A 129 -10.11 0.72 -0.54
C VAL A 129 -11.60 1.02 -0.48
N THR A 130 -12.33 0.16 0.23
CA THR A 130 -13.75 0.40 0.48
C THR A 130 -13.95 1.45 1.57
N ALA A 131 -15.13 2.10 1.61
CA ALA A 131 -15.45 3.07 2.67
C ALA A 131 -15.23 2.50 4.08
N MET A 132 -15.61 1.23 4.26
CA MET A 132 -15.45 0.48 5.50
C MET A 132 -13.98 0.32 5.88
N GLU A 133 -13.12 -0.06 4.93
CA GLU A 133 -11.69 -0.25 5.17
C GLU A 133 -10.99 1.06 5.53
N LEU A 134 -11.38 2.17 4.90
CA LEU A 134 -10.86 3.49 5.23
C LEU A 134 -11.28 3.92 6.65
N ALA A 135 -12.54 3.68 7.04
CA ALA A 135 -13.02 3.96 8.39
C ALA A 135 -12.31 3.10 9.44
N PHE A 136 -12.09 1.80 9.17
CA PHE A 136 -11.31 0.93 10.06
C PHE A 136 -9.85 1.40 10.19
N ALA A 137 -9.20 1.79 9.09
CA ALA A 137 -7.84 2.33 9.12
C ALA A 137 -7.77 3.63 9.94
N ALA A 138 -8.72 4.55 9.74
CA ALA A 138 -8.80 5.79 10.51
C ALA A 138 -9.03 5.52 12.01
N MET A 139 -9.94 4.62 12.35
CA MET A 139 -10.21 4.21 13.74
C MET A 139 -8.97 3.56 14.37
N PHE A 140 -8.23 2.73 13.62
CA PHE A 140 -7.00 2.10 14.12
C PHE A 140 -5.89 3.13 14.35
N ILE A 141 -5.69 4.08 13.43
CA ILE A 141 -4.73 5.19 13.63
C ILE A 141 -5.14 6.04 14.83
N ALA A 142 -6.43 6.33 14.99
CA ALA A 142 -6.93 7.04 16.16
C ALA A 142 -6.65 6.27 17.47
N LEU A 143 -6.77 4.95 17.48
CA LEU A 143 -6.39 4.11 18.62
C LEU A 143 -4.89 4.22 18.94
N LEU A 144 -4.01 4.22 17.93
CA LEU A 144 -2.56 4.37 18.15
C LEU A 144 -2.22 5.76 18.72
N ILE A 145 -2.80 6.83 18.17
CA ILE A 145 -2.60 8.20 18.65
C ILE A 145 -3.15 8.36 20.07
N TRP A 146 -4.37 7.86 20.33
CA TRP A 146 -4.99 7.82 21.65
C TRP A 146 -4.10 7.12 22.66
N SER A 147 -3.56 5.96 22.29
CA SER A 147 -2.69 5.15 23.15
C SER A 147 -1.38 5.89 23.44
N LEU A 148 -0.73 6.47 22.43
CA LEU A 148 0.49 7.27 22.61
C LEU A 148 0.24 8.46 23.53
N ALA A 149 -0.79 9.25 23.26
CA ALA A 149 -1.09 10.45 24.04
C ALA A 149 -1.36 10.11 25.52
N ASN A 150 -2.19 9.10 25.79
CA ASN A 150 -2.50 8.68 27.16
C ASN A 150 -1.28 8.06 27.86
N TYR A 151 -0.52 7.20 27.19
CA TYR A 151 0.69 6.63 27.77
C TYR A 151 1.71 7.70 28.14
N LEU A 152 1.90 8.72 27.30
CA LEU A 152 2.79 9.85 27.59
C LEU A 152 2.24 10.69 28.74
N HIS A 153 0.94 11.00 28.76
CA HIS A 153 0.31 11.76 29.84
C HIS A 153 0.47 11.04 31.20
N VAL A 154 0.22 9.74 31.24
CA VAL A 154 0.40 8.92 32.46
C VAL A 154 1.87 8.83 32.87
N SER A 155 2.77 8.65 31.90
CA SER A 155 4.19 8.46 32.19
C SER A 155 4.89 9.74 32.62
N PHE A 156 4.49 10.90 32.08
CA PHE A 156 5.05 12.20 32.50
C PHE A 156 4.55 12.65 33.88
N GLY A 157 3.41 12.13 34.33
CA GLY A 157 2.94 12.37 35.70
C GLY A 157 3.70 11.59 36.78
N HIS A 158 4.46 10.54 36.42
CA HIS A 158 5.26 9.72 37.34
C HIS A 158 6.63 9.40 36.69
N LEU A 159 7.50 10.39 36.59
CA LEU A 159 8.85 10.24 36.04
C LEU A 159 9.77 9.61 37.10
N HIS A 160 10.30 8.42 36.83
CA HIS A 160 11.34 7.79 37.65
C HIS A 160 12.72 8.12 37.08
N MET A 161 13.56 8.78 37.89
CA MET A 161 14.96 9.02 37.56
C MET A 161 15.76 7.76 37.92
N HIS A 162 16.49 7.18 36.98
CA HIS A 162 17.29 5.96 37.25
C HIS A 162 18.72 6.26 37.69
N LYS A 163 19.16 7.50 37.55
CA LYS A 163 20.50 7.94 37.93
C LYS A 163 20.41 9.26 38.69
N GLU A 164 21.22 9.40 39.74
CA GLU A 164 21.44 10.68 40.40
C GLU A 164 22.05 11.69 39.41
N GLY A 165 21.39 12.83 39.24
CA GLY A 165 21.78 13.86 38.25
C GLY A 165 21.18 13.69 36.84
N GLU A 166 20.29 12.72 36.60
CA GLU A 166 19.54 12.63 35.34
C GLU A 166 18.64 13.87 35.13
N LYS A 167 18.64 14.45 33.92
CA LYS A 167 17.79 15.61 33.61
C LYS A 167 16.33 15.19 33.36
N VAL A 168 15.39 16.12 33.56
CA VAL A 168 13.94 15.84 33.41
C VAL A 168 13.54 15.55 31.97
N TRP A 169 13.99 16.37 31.00
CA TRP A 169 14.17 15.88 29.64
C TRP A 169 15.29 14.84 29.73
N GLN A 170 15.40 13.73 29.00
CA GLN A 170 16.26 12.54 29.30
C GLN A 170 15.32 11.51 29.89
N ALA A 171 14.83 11.70 31.12
CA ALA A 171 13.78 10.82 31.66
C ALA A 171 12.50 10.87 30.81
N LYS A 172 12.05 12.07 30.40
CA LYS A 172 10.92 12.22 29.45
C LYS A 172 11.21 11.56 28.11
N PHE A 173 12.46 11.62 27.65
CA PHE A 173 12.80 11.06 26.36
C PHE A 173 12.86 9.53 26.36
N ARG A 174 13.49 8.95 27.40
CA ARG A 174 13.45 7.51 27.65
C ARG A 174 12.02 7.01 27.73
N SER A 175 11.15 7.74 28.44
CA SER A 175 9.72 7.42 28.51
C SER A 175 9.08 7.37 27.11
N VAL A 176 9.31 8.37 26.26
CA VAL A 176 8.81 8.37 24.87
C VAL A 176 9.32 7.15 24.10
N SER A 177 10.63 6.88 24.14
CA SER A 177 11.25 5.74 23.44
C SER A 177 10.65 4.41 23.88
N LEU A 178 10.43 4.25 25.18
CA LEU A 178 9.75 3.08 25.74
C LEU A 178 8.31 2.95 25.24
N ARG A 179 7.51 4.03 25.27
CA ARG A 179 6.09 4.01 24.84
C ARG A 179 5.93 3.70 23.35
N LEU A 180 6.89 4.05 22.51
CA LEU A 180 6.88 3.65 21.08
C LEU A 180 6.91 2.13 20.92
N GLY A 181 7.65 1.40 21.76
CA GLY A 181 7.65 -0.06 21.80
C GLY A 181 6.29 -0.65 22.20
N TYR A 182 5.63 -0.06 23.21
CA TYR A 182 4.27 -0.48 23.62
C TYR A 182 3.25 -0.33 22.48
N ILE A 183 3.32 0.75 21.70
CA ILE A 183 2.43 0.97 20.56
C ILE A 183 2.75 -0.01 19.43
N GLY A 184 4.03 -0.32 19.21
CA GLY A 184 4.46 -1.38 18.31
C GLY A 184 3.80 -2.73 18.63
N ASN A 185 3.67 -3.05 19.93
CA ASN A 185 3.00 -4.28 20.38
C ASN A 185 1.50 -4.30 20.05
N ILE A 186 0.82 -3.14 20.05
CA ILE A 186 -0.57 -3.03 19.59
C ILE A 186 -0.64 -3.44 18.11
N CYS A 187 0.23 -2.89 17.26
CA CYS A 187 0.27 -3.26 15.83
C CYS A 187 0.55 -4.76 15.64
N TRP A 188 1.43 -5.32 16.45
CA TRP A 188 1.80 -6.73 16.43
C TRP A 188 0.69 -7.68 16.87
N ALA A 189 -0.16 -7.26 17.82
CA ALA A 189 -1.33 -8.03 18.22
C ALA A 189 -2.26 -8.33 17.04
N PHE A 190 -2.29 -7.44 16.02
CA PHE A 190 -3.09 -7.63 14.81
C PHE A 190 -2.30 -8.15 13.60
N LEU A 191 -0.96 -8.21 13.65
CA LEU A 191 -0.09 -8.44 12.48
C LEU A 191 -0.23 -9.84 11.87
N PHE A 192 -0.47 -10.85 12.70
CA PHE A 192 -0.49 -12.25 12.27
C PHE A 192 -1.86 -12.74 11.80
N PHE A 193 -2.97 -12.13 12.22
CA PHE A 193 -4.31 -12.57 11.74
C PHE A 193 -4.44 -12.54 10.21
N PRO A 194 -3.99 -11.49 9.49
CA PRO A 194 -4.19 -11.41 8.04
C PRO A 194 -3.39 -12.44 7.23
N VAL A 195 -2.40 -13.12 7.83
CA VAL A 195 -1.59 -14.16 7.15
C VAL A 195 -2.05 -15.58 7.48
N THR A 196 -3.05 -15.74 8.34
CA THR A 196 -3.61 -17.05 8.71
C THR A 196 -4.63 -17.55 7.68
N ARG A 197 -4.17 -18.31 6.67
CA ARG A 197 -5.01 -18.69 5.50
C ARG A 197 -6.20 -19.57 5.86
N GLY A 198 -6.04 -20.49 6.82
CA GLY A 198 -7.07 -21.41 7.29
C GLY A 198 -7.81 -20.96 8.56
N SER A 199 -7.64 -19.72 9.01
CA SER A 199 -8.25 -19.25 10.27
C SER A 199 -9.74 -18.95 10.12
N SER A 200 -10.51 -19.21 11.18
CA SER A 200 -11.94 -18.88 11.29
C SER A 200 -12.21 -17.39 11.47
N ILE A 201 -11.21 -16.60 11.88
CA ILE A 201 -11.38 -15.17 12.19
C ILE A 201 -11.64 -14.36 10.92
N LEU A 202 -10.93 -14.63 9.82
CA LEU A 202 -11.08 -13.85 8.59
C LEU A 202 -12.49 -14.01 7.98
N PRO A 203 -13.04 -15.25 7.82
CA PRO A 203 -14.41 -15.42 7.34
C PRO A 203 -15.47 -14.82 8.25
N LEU A 204 -15.27 -14.81 9.59
CA LEU A 204 -16.20 -14.18 10.54
C LEU A 204 -16.35 -12.67 10.30
N VAL A 205 -15.26 -11.99 9.94
CA VAL A 205 -15.24 -10.56 9.60
C VAL A 205 -15.68 -10.32 8.14
N GLY A 206 -15.87 -11.39 7.35
CA GLY A 206 -16.21 -11.32 5.94
C GLY A 206 -15.01 -10.97 5.04
N LEU A 207 -13.79 -11.23 5.51
CA LEU A 207 -12.55 -11.05 4.76
C LEU A 207 -12.01 -12.40 4.27
N THR A 208 -11.35 -12.38 3.11
CA THR A 208 -10.59 -13.51 2.58
C THR A 208 -9.11 -13.36 2.93
N SER A 209 -8.38 -14.46 3.00
CA SER A 209 -6.93 -14.44 3.26
C SER A 209 -6.13 -13.63 2.22
N GLU A 210 -6.55 -13.65 0.96
CA GLU A 210 -5.93 -12.88 -0.11
C GLU A 210 -6.13 -11.37 0.07
N SER A 211 -7.39 -10.95 0.29
CA SER A 211 -7.71 -9.54 0.51
C SER A 211 -7.15 -8.99 1.82
N SER A 212 -6.79 -9.85 2.78
CA SER A 212 -6.23 -9.43 4.07
C SER A 212 -4.72 -9.18 4.05
N ILE A 213 -3.97 -9.69 3.07
CA ILE A 213 -2.51 -9.50 2.97
C ILE A 213 -2.12 -8.01 2.96
N LYS A 214 -2.97 -7.13 2.39
CA LYS A 214 -2.73 -5.67 2.41
C LYS A 214 -2.63 -5.11 3.84
N TYR A 215 -3.41 -5.65 4.79
CA TYR A 215 -3.34 -5.25 6.19
C TYR A 215 -2.06 -5.72 6.87
N HIS A 216 -1.58 -6.92 6.55
CA HIS A 216 -0.29 -7.39 7.05
C HIS A 216 0.85 -6.45 6.61
N ILE A 217 0.83 -6.00 5.35
CA ILE A 217 1.82 -5.06 4.82
C ILE A 217 1.75 -3.71 5.56
N TRP A 218 0.54 -3.17 5.75
CA TRP A 218 0.36 -1.90 6.47
C TRP A 218 0.80 -1.99 7.93
N LEU A 219 0.34 -3.00 8.66
CA LEU A 219 0.72 -3.23 10.06
C LEU A 219 2.22 -3.53 10.20
N GLY A 220 2.79 -4.27 9.26
CA GLY A 220 4.21 -4.57 9.20
C GLY A 220 5.04 -3.30 9.10
N HIS A 221 4.74 -2.41 8.15
CA HIS A 221 5.47 -1.14 8.02
C HIS A 221 5.29 -0.22 9.24
N ILE A 222 4.07 -0.08 9.77
CA ILE A 222 3.82 0.76 10.96
C ILE A 222 4.62 0.22 12.15
N SER A 223 4.57 -1.09 12.41
CA SER A 223 5.30 -1.70 13.52
C SER A 223 6.82 -1.60 13.35
N MET A 224 7.34 -1.79 12.15
CA MET A 224 8.77 -1.64 11.87
C MET A 224 9.27 -0.22 12.14
N ILE A 225 8.49 0.81 11.79
CA ILE A 225 8.84 2.21 12.09
C ILE A 225 8.84 2.45 13.61
N LEU A 226 7.84 1.94 14.32
CA LEU A 226 7.71 2.13 15.77
C LEU A 226 8.84 1.42 16.54
N PHE A 227 9.17 0.18 16.16
CA PHE A 227 10.27 -0.56 16.79
C PHE A 227 11.63 0.01 16.42
N ALA A 228 11.85 0.44 15.17
CA ALA A 228 13.08 1.14 14.81
C ALA A 228 13.24 2.43 15.64
N ALA A 229 12.17 3.22 15.80
CA ALA A 229 12.20 4.44 16.61
C ALA A 229 12.41 4.16 18.11
N HIS A 230 11.84 3.07 18.62
CA HIS A 230 12.08 2.58 19.99
C HIS A 230 13.56 2.24 20.21
N SER A 231 14.13 1.40 19.34
CA SER A 231 15.52 0.95 19.45
C SER A 231 16.49 2.11 19.32
N ILE A 232 16.35 2.90 18.25
CA ILE A 232 17.12 4.12 18.02
C ILE A 232 17.04 5.02 19.26
N GLY A 233 15.83 5.30 19.75
CA GLY A 233 15.60 6.13 20.93
C GLY A 233 16.41 5.66 22.15
N PHE A 234 16.35 4.37 22.47
CA PHE A 234 17.11 3.81 23.58
C PHE A 234 18.61 3.88 23.38
N THR A 235 19.10 3.56 22.19
CA THR A 235 20.52 3.68 21.91
C THR A 235 20.96 5.10 22.21
N ILE A 236 20.29 6.09 21.65
CA ILE A 236 20.71 7.46 21.86
C ILE A 236 20.63 7.89 23.33
N TYR A 237 19.56 7.53 24.03
CA TYR A 237 19.46 7.79 25.47
C TYR A 237 20.69 7.28 26.22
N TRP A 238 21.16 6.07 25.91
CA TRP A 238 22.37 5.52 26.51
C TRP A 238 23.66 6.25 26.10
N ALA A 239 23.78 6.75 24.86
CA ALA A 239 24.91 7.61 24.50
C ALA A 239 24.90 8.92 25.30
N MET A 240 23.73 9.50 25.53
CA MET A 240 23.59 10.78 26.22
C MET A 240 23.85 10.68 27.72
N THR A 241 23.57 9.53 28.33
CA THR A 241 23.82 9.27 29.76
C THR A 241 25.16 8.59 30.03
N ASN A 242 25.96 8.34 28.98
CA ASN A 242 27.23 7.59 29.01
C ASN A 242 27.07 6.16 29.56
N GLN A 243 25.98 5.48 29.19
CA GLN A 243 25.64 4.11 29.63
C GLN A 243 25.57 3.12 28.46
N MET A 244 26.43 3.29 27.45
CA MET A 244 26.45 2.43 26.26
C MET A 244 26.67 0.94 26.57
N ALA A 245 27.35 0.62 27.69
CA ALA A 245 27.54 -0.76 28.13
C ALA A 245 26.22 -1.50 28.40
N LEU A 246 25.13 -0.79 28.77
CA LEU A 246 23.81 -1.38 29.00
C LEU A 246 23.22 -2.03 27.74
N MET A 247 23.65 -1.60 26.55
CA MET A 247 23.24 -2.20 25.28
C MET A 247 23.71 -3.65 25.15
N LEU A 248 24.83 -3.99 25.79
CA LEU A 248 25.42 -5.33 25.82
C LEU A 248 25.05 -6.13 27.07
N GLU A 249 24.13 -5.61 27.89
CA GLU A 249 23.75 -6.27 29.13
C GLU A 249 22.72 -7.38 28.87
N TRP A 250 23.05 -8.56 29.41
CA TRP A 250 22.14 -9.68 29.54
C TRP A 250 21.81 -9.89 31.01
N SER A 251 20.77 -9.21 31.48
CA SER A 251 20.34 -9.29 32.87
C SER A 251 19.59 -10.58 33.19
N GLN A 252 19.73 -11.06 34.43
CA GLN A 252 18.97 -12.22 34.93
C GLN A 252 17.55 -11.84 35.36
N ASP A 253 17.37 -10.61 35.88
CA ASP A 253 16.15 -10.17 36.55
C ASP A 253 15.23 -9.27 35.69
N TYR A 254 15.75 -8.73 34.59
CA TYR A 254 15.00 -7.82 33.72
C TYR A 254 15.22 -8.11 32.22
N VAL A 255 14.65 -7.25 31.37
CA VAL A 255 14.70 -7.34 29.90
C VAL A 255 16.15 -7.40 29.39
N SER A 256 16.48 -8.45 28.62
CA SER A 256 17.78 -8.56 27.94
C SER A 256 17.85 -7.57 26.77
N ASN A 257 18.75 -6.59 26.85
CA ASN A 257 18.93 -5.58 25.80
C ASN A 257 19.63 -6.18 24.57
N VAL A 258 20.59 -7.08 24.79
CA VAL A 258 21.27 -7.82 23.72
C VAL A 258 20.28 -8.57 22.84
N ALA A 259 19.30 -9.25 23.43
CA ALA A 259 18.25 -9.92 22.68
C ALA A 259 17.42 -8.94 21.84
N GLY A 260 17.18 -7.73 22.34
CA GLY A 260 16.50 -6.66 21.61
C GLY A 260 17.29 -6.18 20.39
N GLU A 261 18.60 -5.96 20.55
CA GLU A 261 19.48 -5.56 19.45
C GLU A 261 19.56 -6.64 18.35
N ILE A 262 19.71 -7.91 18.74
CA ILE A 262 19.70 -9.04 17.79
C ILE A 262 18.36 -9.12 17.06
N ALA A 263 17.24 -8.95 17.77
CA ALA A 263 15.92 -8.94 17.16
C ALA A 263 15.81 -7.81 16.12
N VAL A 264 16.28 -6.60 16.43
CA VAL A 264 16.24 -5.44 15.54
C VAL A 264 17.04 -5.67 14.25
N VAL A 265 18.20 -6.35 14.33
CA VAL A 265 18.99 -6.72 13.14
C VAL A 265 18.19 -7.62 12.21
N PHE A 266 17.57 -8.69 12.73
CA PHE A 266 16.70 -9.56 11.93
C PHE A 266 15.48 -8.81 11.39
N ALA A 267 14.90 -7.92 12.19
CA ALA A 267 13.76 -7.10 11.80
C ALA A 267 14.10 -6.18 10.62
N LEU A 268 15.26 -5.53 10.66
CA LEU A 268 15.73 -4.64 9.60
C LEU A 268 16.13 -5.41 8.33
N ALA A 269 16.72 -6.59 8.45
CA ALA A 269 16.98 -7.47 7.31
C ALA A 269 15.67 -7.86 6.60
N MET A 270 14.63 -8.25 7.36
CA MET A 270 13.29 -8.52 6.81
C MET A 270 12.68 -7.27 6.18
N TRP A 271 12.78 -6.11 6.84
CA TRP A 271 12.12 -4.90 6.37
C TRP A 271 12.76 -4.34 5.10
N VAL A 272 14.10 -4.30 5.01
CA VAL A 272 14.84 -3.85 3.81
C VAL A 272 14.54 -4.75 2.62
N THR A 273 14.54 -6.08 2.80
CA THR A 273 14.25 -7.01 1.70
C THR A 273 12.78 -7.01 1.29
N SER A 274 11.86 -6.65 2.20
CA SER A 274 10.44 -6.45 1.89
C SER A 274 10.14 -5.20 1.04
N LEU A 275 11.12 -4.30 0.88
CA LEU A 275 10.96 -3.08 0.09
C LEU A 275 10.58 -3.41 -1.36
N PRO A 276 9.59 -2.73 -1.96
CA PRO A 276 9.14 -3.04 -3.31
C PRO A 276 10.26 -2.99 -4.36
N CYS A 277 11.25 -2.11 -4.19
CA CYS A 277 12.40 -2.01 -5.09
C CYS A 277 13.26 -3.29 -5.08
N ILE A 278 13.46 -3.88 -3.90
CA ILE A 278 14.27 -5.10 -3.72
C ILE A 278 13.45 -6.32 -4.09
N ARG A 279 12.26 -6.46 -3.50
CA ARG A 279 11.36 -7.61 -3.73
C ARG A 279 11.03 -7.84 -5.20
N ARG A 280 10.83 -6.79 -6.00
CA ARG A 280 10.53 -6.93 -7.44
C ARG A 280 11.70 -7.48 -8.26
N LYS A 281 12.91 -7.22 -7.79
CA LYS A 281 14.14 -7.45 -8.54
C LYS A 281 14.88 -8.69 -8.05
N MET A 282 14.73 -9.00 -6.76
CA MET A 282 15.32 -10.15 -6.07
C MET A 282 14.24 -10.79 -5.17
N PHE A 283 13.24 -11.41 -5.79
CA PHE A 283 12.12 -12.02 -5.04
C PHE A 283 12.59 -13.18 -4.13
N GLU A 284 13.58 -13.96 -4.57
CA GLU A 284 14.13 -15.08 -3.78
C GLU A 284 14.79 -14.58 -2.49
N VAL A 285 15.61 -13.52 -2.56
CA VAL A 285 16.24 -12.89 -1.39
C VAL A 285 15.19 -12.39 -0.42
N PHE A 286 14.13 -11.73 -0.91
CA PHE A 286 12.99 -11.35 -0.09
C PHE A 286 12.35 -12.56 0.59
N PHE A 287 12.05 -13.62 -0.17
CA PHE A 287 11.38 -14.80 0.35
C PHE A 287 12.17 -15.45 1.49
N TYR A 288 13.48 -15.69 1.30
CA TYR A 288 14.33 -16.29 2.33
C TYR A 288 14.56 -15.36 3.52
N ALA A 289 14.87 -14.07 3.27
CA ALA A 289 15.07 -13.11 4.35
C ALA A 289 13.82 -12.93 5.21
N HIS A 290 12.62 -13.00 4.61
CA HIS A 290 11.38 -12.87 5.37
C HIS A 290 11.19 -14.02 6.38
N HIS A 291 11.74 -15.22 6.14
CA HIS A 291 11.70 -16.34 7.11
C HIS A 291 12.48 -16.09 8.40
N LEU A 292 13.34 -15.05 8.43
CA LEU A 292 14.02 -14.59 9.65
C LEU A 292 13.03 -14.13 10.73
N TYR A 293 11.72 -14.04 10.43
CA TYR A 293 10.68 -13.79 11.42
C TYR A 293 10.74 -14.80 12.59
N THR A 294 11.19 -16.03 12.35
CA THR A 294 11.32 -17.07 13.38
C THR A 294 12.39 -16.68 14.42
N LEU A 295 13.55 -16.24 13.95
CA LEU A 295 14.63 -15.78 14.81
C LEU A 295 14.25 -14.46 15.51
N TYR A 296 13.60 -13.55 14.79
CA TYR A 296 13.05 -12.34 15.38
C TYR A 296 12.10 -12.65 16.54
N LEU A 297 11.12 -13.55 16.34
CA LEU A 297 10.16 -13.94 17.38
C LEU A 297 10.85 -14.54 18.61
N PHE A 298 11.85 -15.39 18.38
CA PHE A 298 12.64 -15.99 19.45
C PHE A 298 13.34 -14.93 20.31
N PHE A 299 14.11 -14.03 19.69
CA PHE A 299 14.82 -12.97 20.41
C PHE A 299 13.88 -11.90 20.99
N TYR A 300 12.74 -11.63 20.34
CA TYR A 300 11.70 -10.74 20.87
C TYR A 300 11.14 -11.24 22.22
N VAL A 301 10.89 -12.55 22.35
CA VAL A 301 10.43 -13.13 23.62
C VAL A 301 11.50 -13.02 24.70
N LEU A 302 12.77 -13.23 24.36
CA LEU A 302 13.88 -13.08 25.30
C LEU A 302 14.09 -11.62 25.76
N HIS A 303 13.80 -10.67 24.87
CA HIS A 303 13.84 -9.24 25.17
C HIS A 303 12.65 -8.81 26.03
N VAL A 304 11.43 -8.86 25.49
CA VAL A 304 10.25 -8.25 26.14
C VAL A 304 9.67 -9.13 27.26
N GLY A 305 9.99 -10.42 27.25
CA GLY A 305 9.47 -11.39 28.21
C GLY A 305 8.04 -11.80 27.94
N ILE A 306 7.58 -12.73 28.77
CA ILE A 306 6.33 -13.43 28.51
C ILE A 306 5.06 -12.60 28.71
N ALA A 307 5.06 -11.70 29.70
CA ALA A 307 3.87 -10.92 30.00
C ALA A 307 3.40 -10.10 28.79
N TYR A 308 4.33 -9.53 28.03
CA TYR A 308 4.01 -8.80 26.79
C TYR A 308 3.83 -9.73 25.60
N PHE A 309 4.52 -10.87 25.57
CA PHE A 309 4.28 -11.90 24.57
C PHE A 309 2.82 -12.39 24.60
N CYS A 310 2.21 -12.55 25.77
CA CYS A 310 0.78 -12.89 25.90
C CYS A 310 -0.17 -11.90 25.19
N MET A 311 0.24 -10.63 25.02
CA MET A 311 -0.58 -9.65 24.29
C MET A 311 -0.65 -9.94 22.78
N ILE A 312 0.44 -10.47 22.21
CA ILE A 312 0.54 -10.81 20.77
C ILE A 312 0.28 -12.30 20.49
N LEU A 313 0.28 -13.12 21.55
CA LEU A 313 0.22 -14.57 21.50
C LEU A 313 -0.92 -15.13 20.65
N PRO A 314 -2.18 -14.63 20.66
CA PRO A 314 -3.24 -15.18 19.82
C PRO A 314 -2.93 -15.23 18.34
N GLY A 315 -2.37 -14.13 17.81
CA GLY A 315 -2.02 -14.04 16.40
C GLY A 315 -0.92 -15.04 16.04
N VAL A 316 0.13 -15.09 16.87
CA VAL A 316 1.25 -16.03 16.69
C VAL A 316 0.77 -17.48 16.82
N PHE A 317 -0.04 -17.79 17.83
CA PHE A 317 -0.54 -19.14 18.10
C PHE A 317 -1.39 -19.69 16.95
N LEU A 318 -2.34 -18.90 16.44
CA LEU A 318 -3.16 -19.28 15.29
C LEU A 318 -2.33 -19.40 14.01
N PHE A 319 -1.34 -18.53 13.83
CA PHE A 319 -0.40 -18.62 12.70
C PHE A 319 0.45 -19.89 12.76
N LEU A 320 0.92 -20.31 13.94
CA LEU A 320 1.66 -21.55 14.12
C LEU A 320 0.80 -22.78 13.82
N ILE A 321 -0.45 -22.82 14.28
CA ILE A 321 -1.40 -23.90 13.92
C ILE A 321 -1.58 -23.97 12.41
N ASP A 322 -1.91 -22.85 11.78
CA ASP A 322 -2.14 -22.74 10.33
C ASP A 322 -0.88 -23.11 9.51
N ARG A 323 0.29 -22.66 9.94
CA ARG A 323 1.58 -23.01 9.31
C ARG A 323 1.92 -24.49 9.47
N TYR A 324 1.69 -25.07 10.65
CA TYR A 324 1.99 -26.48 10.90
C TYR A 324 1.03 -27.41 10.14
N LEU A 325 -0.26 -27.06 10.06
CA LEU A 325 -1.22 -27.82 9.25
C LEU A 325 -0.87 -27.78 7.75
N ARG A 326 -0.42 -26.63 7.23
CA ARG A 326 0.12 -26.54 5.86
C ARG A 326 1.35 -27.41 5.67
N PHE A 327 2.27 -27.40 6.63
CA PHE A 327 3.44 -28.27 6.59
C PHE A 327 3.04 -29.75 6.52
N LEU A 328 2.07 -30.20 7.32
CA LEU A 328 1.55 -31.57 7.25
C LEU A 328 0.90 -31.88 5.90
N GLN A 329 0.13 -30.94 5.34
CA GLN A 329 -0.46 -31.08 4.00
C GLN A 329 0.63 -31.18 2.91
N SER A 330 1.65 -30.33 2.97
CA SER A 330 2.74 -30.26 1.98
C SER A 330 3.59 -31.52 1.88
N ARG A 331 3.60 -32.36 2.92
CA ARG A 331 4.30 -33.66 2.93
C ARG A 331 3.58 -34.73 2.11
N GLN A 332 2.35 -34.49 1.68
CA GLN A 332 1.62 -35.39 0.79
C GLN A 332 2.03 -35.16 -0.67
N ARG A 333 2.30 -36.24 -1.40
CA ARG A 333 2.52 -36.22 -2.84
C ARG A 333 1.18 -36.22 -3.56
N ALA A 334 0.97 -35.22 -4.41
CA ALA A 334 -0.21 -35.08 -5.23
C ALA A 334 -0.04 -35.88 -6.53
N ARG A 335 -1.03 -36.71 -6.85
CA ARG A 335 -1.04 -37.47 -8.10
C ARG A 335 -1.33 -36.57 -9.30
N LEU A 336 -0.32 -36.34 -10.13
CA LEU A 336 -0.46 -35.70 -11.45
C LEU A 336 -1.00 -36.72 -12.47
N VAL A 337 -2.02 -36.35 -13.23
CA VAL A 337 -2.74 -37.21 -14.18
C VAL A 337 -2.30 -36.91 -15.61
N SER A 338 -2.39 -35.63 -16.00
CA SER A 338 -2.09 -35.18 -17.36
C SER A 338 -1.52 -33.76 -17.37
N ALA A 339 -0.77 -33.44 -18.42
CA ALA A 339 -0.33 -32.09 -18.75
C ALA A 339 -0.68 -31.77 -20.21
N ARG A 340 -1.46 -30.72 -20.45
CA ARG A 340 -1.84 -30.23 -21.78
C ARG A 340 -0.96 -29.05 -22.16
N LEU A 341 -0.12 -29.20 -23.18
CA LEU A 341 0.85 -28.20 -23.63
C LEU A 341 0.26 -27.40 -24.80
N LEU A 342 0.19 -26.07 -24.65
CA LEU A 342 -0.27 -25.15 -25.69
C LEU A 342 0.92 -24.54 -26.46
N PRO A 343 0.75 -24.22 -27.76
CA PRO A 343 1.80 -23.60 -28.58
C PRO A 343 2.33 -22.26 -28.05
N CYS A 344 1.52 -21.52 -27.29
CA CYS A 344 1.91 -20.23 -26.68
C CYS A 344 2.82 -20.35 -25.44
N GLY A 345 3.35 -21.54 -25.15
CA GLY A 345 4.17 -21.78 -23.95
C GLY A 345 3.35 -21.77 -22.65
N THR A 346 2.03 -22.00 -22.75
CA THR A 346 1.14 -22.20 -21.60
C THR A 346 0.80 -23.68 -21.48
N PHE A 347 0.61 -24.18 -20.27
CA PHE A 347 0.25 -25.57 -20.05
C PHE A 347 -0.75 -25.74 -18.89
N GLU A 348 -1.69 -26.66 -19.06
CA GLU A 348 -2.67 -27.06 -18.03
C GLU A 348 -2.19 -28.35 -17.35
N LEU A 349 -2.11 -28.36 -16.02
CA LEU A 349 -1.78 -29.54 -15.23
C LEU A 349 -3.02 -30.06 -14.51
N ASP A 350 -3.34 -31.34 -14.71
CA ASP A 350 -4.47 -32.00 -14.08
C ASP A 350 -4.01 -32.90 -12.93
N PHE A 351 -4.52 -32.64 -11.73
CA PHE A 351 -4.30 -33.45 -10.54
C PHE A 351 -5.51 -34.32 -10.22
N SER A 352 -5.27 -35.49 -9.65
CA SER A 352 -6.33 -36.31 -9.07
C SER A 352 -6.84 -35.69 -7.78
N LYS A 353 -8.16 -35.66 -7.59
CA LYS A 353 -8.84 -35.05 -6.44
C LYS A 353 -9.75 -36.05 -5.75
N SER A 354 -9.84 -36.01 -4.43
CA SER A 354 -10.87 -36.77 -3.70
C SER A 354 -12.26 -36.14 -3.87
N ARG A 355 -13.30 -36.98 -3.98
CA ARG A 355 -14.70 -36.52 -4.14
C ARG A 355 -15.20 -35.62 -3.00
N GLY A 356 -14.59 -35.72 -1.81
CA GLY A 356 -14.92 -34.87 -0.66
C GLY A 356 -14.31 -33.46 -0.69
N LEU A 357 -13.39 -33.16 -1.62
CA LEU A 357 -12.77 -31.85 -1.74
C LEU A 357 -13.62 -30.91 -2.61
N ASN A 358 -14.31 -29.99 -1.95
CA ASN A 358 -15.05 -28.90 -2.60
C ASN A 358 -14.24 -27.61 -2.62
N TYR A 359 -14.21 -26.95 -3.77
CA TYR A 359 -13.58 -25.65 -3.97
C TYR A 359 -14.44 -24.76 -4.86
N ASN A 360 -14.31 -23.45 -4.67
CA ASN A 360 -15.07 -22.47 -5.44
C ASN A 360 -14.26 -21.99 -6.66
N PRO A 361 -14.92 -21.46 -7.70
CA PRO A 361 -14.24 -20.78 -8.80
C PRO A 361 -13.29 -19.70 -8.27
N THR A 362 -12.23 -19.41 -9.02
CA THR A 362 -11.15 -18.46 -8.66
C THR A 362 -10.27 -18.87 -7.46
N SER A 363 -10.41 -20.10 -6.96
CA SER A 363 -9.50 -20.60 -5.91
C SER A 363 -8.06 -20.69 -6.40
N ILE A 364 -7.11 -20.53 -5.51
CA ILE A 364 -5.67 -20.64 -5.71
C ILE A 364 -5.16 -21.93 -5.09
N LEU A 365 -4.37 -22.68 -5.85
CA LEU A 365 -3.58 -23.81 -5.39
C LEU A 365 -2.10 -23.42 -5.34
N PHE A 366 -1.41 -23.75 -4.26
CA PHE A 366 0.04 -23.58 -4.18
C PHE A 366 0.71 -24.89 -4.56
N VAL A 367 1.68 -24.82 -5.46
CA VAL A 367 2.38 -25.99 -5.99
C VAL A 367 3.88 -25.87 -5.72
N ASN A 368 4.48 -26.98 -5.31
CA ASN A 368 5.91 -27.17 -5.17
C ASN A 368 6.31 -28.41 -5.98
N MET A 369 7.40 -28.26 -6.73
CA MET A 369 8.02 -29.33 -7.51
C MET A 369 9.43 -29.57 -6.94
N PRO A 370 9.61 -30.57 -6.06
CA PRO A 370 10.89 -30.79 -5.37
C PRO A 370 12.08 -31.07 -6.30
N SER A 371 11.82 -31.56 -7.52
CA SER A 371 12.83 -31.76 -8.58
C SER A 371 13.44 -30.45 -9.07
N ILE A 372 12.66 -29.36 -9.06
CA ILE A 372 13.11 -28.03 -9.48
C ILE A 372 13.62 -27.23 -8.28
N SER A 373 12.83 -27.20 -7.19
CA SER A 373 13.17 -26.48 -5.97
C SER A 373 12.42 -27.04 -4.77
N LYS A 374 13.15 -27.42 -3.71
CA LYS A 374 12.56 -27.97 -2.48
C LYS A 374 11.78 -26.93 -1.66
N LEU A 375 12.09 -25.64 -1.83
CA LEU A 375 11.59 -24.57 -0.95
C LEU A 375 10.61 -23.61 -1.63
N GLN A 376 10.55 -23.58 -2.97
CA GLN A 376 9.72 -22.63 -3.70
C GLN A 376 8.29 -23.15 -3.86
N TRP A 377 7.34 -22.35 -3.36
CA TRP A 377 5.91 -22.59 -3.49
C TRP A 377 5.28 -21.51 -4.36
N HIS A 378 4.63 -21.91 -5.46
CA HIS A 378 4.05 -20.99 -6.43
C HIS A 378 2.51 -21.05 -6.40
N PRO A 379 1.82 -19.91 -6.25
CA PRO A 379 0.37 -19.84 -6.36
C PRO A 379 -0.07 -19.89 -7.83
N PHE A 380 -1.05 -20.76 -8.13
CA PHE A 380 -1.72 -20.82 -9.43
C PHE A 380 -3.23 -20.88 -9.24
N THR A 381 -3.97 -20.15 -10.07
CA THR A 381 -5.43 -20.20 -10.06
C THR A 381 -5.92 -21.53 -10.63
N VAL A 382 -6.87 -22.14 -9.92
CA VAL A 382 -7.57 -23.36 -10.34
C VAL A 382 -8.50 -23.02 -11.50
N SER A 383 -8.29 -23.67 -12.65
CA SER A 383 -9.12 -23.50 -13.86
C SER A 383 -10.34 -24.41 -13.87
N SER A 384 -10.24 -25.58 -13.22
CA SER A 384 -11.31 -26.58 -13.17
C SER A 384 -12.49 -26.16 -12.29
N ASN A 385 -13.60 -26.90 -12.41
CA ASN A 385 -14.76 -26.71 -11.56
C ASN A 385 -15.03 -27.94 -10.68
N SER A 386 -15.20 -27.74 -9.37
CA SER A 386 -15.35 -28.85 -8.41
C SER A 386 -16.57 -29.74 -8.66
N ASN A 387 -17.63 -29.20 -9.25
CA ASN A 387 -18.87 -29.92 -9.50
C ASN A 387 -18.88 -30.60 -10.89
N MET A 388 -18.29 -29.95 -11.90
CA MET A 388 -18.17 -30.50 -13.25
C MET A 388 -17.10 -31.59 -13.33
N GLU A 389 -16.01 -31.44 -12.58
CA GLU A 389 -14.85 -32.33 -12.55
C GLU A 389 -14.66 -32.87 -11.12
N PRO A 390 -15.42 -33.92 -10.72
CA PRO A 390 -15.45 -34.39 -9.33
C PRO A 390 -14.16 -35.07 -8.88
N ASP A 391 -13.40 -35.67 -9.82
CA ASP A 391 -12.19 -36.46 -9.54
C ASP A 391 -10.89 -35.79 -10.04
N LYS A 392 -11.00 -34.58 -10.64
CA LYS A 392 -9.86 -33.81 -11.17
C LYS A 392 -9.81 -32.38 -10.64
N LEU A 393 -8.61 -31.83 -10.59
CA LEU A 393 -8.34 -30.43 -10.28
C LEU A 393 -7.25 -29.92 -11.23
N SER A 394 -7.54 -28.88 -12.00
CA SER A 394 -6.67 -28.37 -13.05
C SER A 394 -6.15 -26.97 -12.71
N ILE A 395 -4.89 -26.71 -13.04
CA ILE A 395 -4.27 -25.39 -12.97
C ILE A 395 -3.61 -25.04 -14.30
N VAL A 396 -3.52 -23.75 -14.62
CA VAL A 396 -2.89 -23.28 -15.86
C VAL A 396 -1.65 -22.45 -15.52
N ILE A 397 -0.53 -22.78 -16.18
CA ILE A 397 0.79 -22.17 -15.92
C ILE A 397 1.37 -21.66 -17.23
N LYS A 398 1.77 -20.39 -17.27
CA LYS A 398 2.48 -19.79 -18.41
C LYS A 398 4.00 -19.80 -18.17
N SER A 399 4.76 -20.19 -19.18
CA SER A 399 6.23 -20.29 -19.14
C SER A 399 6.93 -18.93 -19.27
N GLU A 400 6.80 -18.06 -18.26
CA GLU A 400 7.42 -16.71 -18.25
C GLU A 400 8.63 -16.57 -17.29
N GLY A 401 8.72 -17.41 -16.25
CA GLY A 401 9.79 -17.37 -15.26
C GLY A 401 10.77 -18.55 -15.36
N SER A 402 11.92 -18.44 -14.69
CA SER A 402 12.96 -19.49 -14.65
C SER A 402 12.43 -20.82 -14.10
N TRP A 403 11.58 -20.78 -13.07
CA TRP A 403 10.94 -21.98 -12.51
C TRP A 403 9.96 -22.63 -13.49
N SER A 404 9.08 -21.84 -14.13
CA SER A 404 8.08 -22.35 -15.07
C SER A 404 8.69 -22.85 -16.37
N GLN A 405 9.81 -22.28 -16.81
CA GLN A 405 10.56 -22.75 -17.98
C GLN A 405 11.21 -24.10 -17.73
N LYS A 406 11.85 -24.28 -16.57
CA LYS A 406 12.38 -25.59 -16.14
C LYS A 406 11.26 -26.63 -16.04
N LEU A 407 10.11 -26.26 -15.48
CA LEU A 407 8.96 -27.15 -15.43
C LEU A 407 8.48 -27.56 -16.82
N TYR A 408 8.38 -26.62 -17.76
CA TYR A 408 8.01 -26.91 -19.14
C TYR A 408 8.97 -27.91 -19.82
N GLN A 409 10.28 -27.79 -19.56
CA GLN A 409 11.28 -28.73 -20.07
C GLN A 409 11.10 -30.13 -19.47
N GLU A 410 10.94 -30.23 -18.15
CA GLU A 410 10.76 -31.51 -17.43
C GLU A 410 9.48 -32.27 -17.83
N LEU A 411 8.38 -31.54 -18.11
CA LEU A 411 7.11 -32.13 -18.53
C LEU A 411 7.22 -32.89 -19.86
N SER A 412 8.25 -32.62 -20.66
CA SER A 412 8.46 -33.27 -21.96
C SER A 412 9.35 -34.51 -21.90
N SER A 413 10.12 -34.68 -20.82
CA SER A 413 11.21 -35.67 -20.72
C SER A 413 10.97 -36.78 -19.70
N VAL A 414 10.07 -36.62 -18.73
CA VAL A 414 9.94 -37.54 -17.59
C VAL A 414 8.57 -38.21 -17.50
N ASP A 415 8.55 -39.53 -17.28
CA ASP A 415 7.33 -40.36 -17.12
C ASP A 415 6.58 -40.11 -15.79
N HIS A 416 7.23 -39.50 -14.81
CA HIS A 416 6.71 -39.25 -13.46
C HIS A 416 7.36 -38.01 -12.83
N LEU A 417 6.54 -37.13 -12.23
CA LEU A 417 7.00 -35.92 -11.56
C LEU A 417 6.44 -35.88 -10.12
N GLU A 418 7.33 -35.71 -9.14
CA GLU A 418 6.92 -35.52 -7.75
C GLU A 418 6.34 -34.11 -7.58
N VAL A 419 5.08 -34.03 -7.13
CA VAL A 419 4.38 -32.76 -6.89
C VAL A 419 3.84 -32.70 -5.47
N SER A 420 4.04 -31.58 -4.80
CA SER A 420 3.42 -31.27 -3.51
C SER A 420 2.49 -30.06 -3.65
N VAL A 421 1.34 -30.10 -2.98
CA VAL A 421 0.32 -29.05 -3.11
C VAL A 421 -0.20 -28.57 -1.75
N GLU A 422 -0.57 -27.29 -1.68
CA GLU A 422 -1.30 -26.70 -0.56
C GLU A 422 -2.57 -25.98 -1.07
N GLY A 423 -3.66 -26.06 -0.31
CA GLY A 423 -4.97 -25.50 -0.71
C GLY A 423 -5.94 -26.57 -1.21
N PRO A 424 -6.93 -26.22 -2.05
CA PRO A 424 -7.20 -24.91 -2.66
C PRO A 424 -7.73 -23.87 -1.66
N TYR A 425 -7.31 -22.61 -1.83
CA TYR A 425 -7.78 -21.45 -1.04
C TYR A 425 -8.59 -20.53 -1.94
N GLY A 426 -9.80 -20.11 -1.56
CA GLY A 426 -10.60 -19.27 -2.43
C GLY A 426 -11.77 -18.58 -1.74
N PRO A 427 -12.51 -17.72 -2.45
CA PRO A 427 -13.61 -16.97 -1.90
C PRO A 427 -14.74 -17.89 -1.44
N THR A 428 -15.51 -17.47 -0.43
CA THR A 428 -16.57 -18.27 0.18
C THR A 428 -17.90 -18.26 -0.59
N SER A 429 -18.09 -17.37 -1.58
CA SER A 429 -19.34 -17.27 -2.34
C SER A 429 -19.17 -16.80 -3.80
N SER A 430 -19.99 -17.38 -4.69
CA SER A 430 -20.12 -16.99 -6.10
C SER A 430 -21.15 -15.86 -6.26
N HIS A 431 -20.76 -14.63 -5.90
CA HIS A 431 -21.63 -13.45 -6.05
C HIS A 431 -21.97 -13.11 -7.52
N PHE A 432 -21.20 -13.61 -8.48
CA PHE A 432 -21.36 -13.33 -9.91
C PHE A 432 -22.63 -13.95 -10.54
N LEU A 433 -23.17 -15.04 -9.97
CA LEU A 433 -24.41 -15.67 -10.47
C LEU A 433 -25.69 -14.83 -10.24
N ARG A 434 -25.58 -13.65 -9.63
CA ARG A 434 -26.73 -12.80 -9.27
C ARG A 434 -27.14 -11.81 -10.36
N HIS A 435 -26.28 -11.59 -11.36
CA HIS A 435 -26.49 -10.58 -12.39
C HIS A 435 -27.22 -11.17 -13.61
N GLU A 436 -27.86 -10.31 -14.40
CA GLU A 436 -28.49 -10.69 -15.67
C GLU A 436 -27.45 -10.87 -16.79
N MET A 437 -26.40 -10.05 -16.78
CA MET A 437 -25.26 -10.14 -17.70
C MET A 437 -23.94 -10.04 -16.94
N LEU A 438 -22.95 -10.82 -17.36
CA LEU A 438 -21.56 -10.78 -16.88
C LEU A 438 -20.62 -10.34 -18.00
N VAL A 439 -19.96 -9.20 -17.82
CA VAL A 439 -18.88 -8.72 -18.69
C VAL A 439 -17.55 -9.06 -18.04
N MET A 440 -16.80 -9.99 -18.63
CA MET A 440 -15.50 -10.44 -18.15
C MET A 440 -14.41 -9.85 -19.03
N VAL A 441 -13.50 -9.08 -18.44
CA VAL A 441 -12.44 -8.39 -19.19
C VAL A 441 -11.08 -8.91 -18.74
N SER A 442 -10.39 -9.63 -19.63
CA SER A 442 -9.13 -10.32 -19.35
C SER A 442 -7.95 -9.73 -20.13
N GLY A 443 -6.77 -9.70 -19.51
CA GLY A 443 -5.51 -9.37 -20.17
C GLY A 443 -4.48 -10.48 -20.00
N GLY A 444 -4.06 -11.10 -21.12
CA GLY A 444 -3.05 -12.18 -21.13
C GLY A 444 -3.45 -13.39 -20.29
N SER A 445 -2.58 -13.82 -19.37
CA SER A 445 -2.84 -14.95 -18.45
C SER A 445 -4.00 -14.72 -17.49
N GLY A 446 -4.47 -13.47 -17.35
CA GLY A 446 -5.61 -13.10 -16.51
C GLY A 446 -6.95 -13.71 -16.96
N ILE A 447 -6.99 -14.47 -18.05
CA ILE A 447 -8.16 -15.27 -18.45
C ILE A 447 -8.39 -16.48 -17.53
N THR A 448 -7.36 -16.99 -16.87
CA THR A 448 -7.41 -18.24 -16.08
C THR A 448 -8.54 -18.30 -15.04
N PRO A 449 -8.77 -17.26 -14.21
CA PRO A 449 -9.90 -17.27 -13.27
C PRO A 449 -11.27 -17.32 -13.96
N PHE A 450 -11.41 -16.73 -15.15
CA PHE A 450 -12.66 -16.72 -15.90
C PHE A 450 -13.00 -18.09 -16.47
N ILE A 451 -12.00 -18.92 -16.78
CA ILE A 451 -12.22 -20.33 -17.15
C ILE A 451 -13.03 -21.04 -16.06
N SER A 452 -12.62 -20.92 -14.79
CA SER A 452 -13.31 -21.57 -13.66
C SER A 452 -14.73 -21.04 -13.45
N ILE A 453 -14.97 -19.75 -13.73
CA ILE A 453 -16.29 -19.11 -13.62
C ILE A 453 -17.19 -19.59 -14.76
N ILE A 454 -16.69 -19.64 -15.99
CA ILE A 454 -17.43 -20.12 -17.15
C ILE A 454 -17.80 -21.60 -16.98
N ARG A 455 -16.87 -22.44 -16.49
CA ARG A 455 -17.16 -23.85 -16.15
C ARG A 455 -18.23 -23.99 -15.04
N GLU A 456 -18.26 -23.11 -14.03
CA GLU A 456 -19.36 -23.08 -13.02
C GLU A 456 -20.70 -22.69 -13.65
N VAL A 457 -20.70 -21.72 -14.57
CA VAL A 457 -21.92 -21.31 -15.27
C VAL A 457 -22.44 -22.43 -16.17
N ILE A 458 -21.55 -23.14 -16.88
CA ILE A 458 -21.89 -24.33 -17.68
C ILE A 458 -22.49 -25.43 -16.79
N PHE A 459 -21.90 -25.71 -15.63
CA PHE A 459 -22.46 -26.69 -14.71
C PHE A 459 -23.82 -26.26 -14.15
N HIS A 460 -24.04 -24.97 -13.92
CA HIS A 460 -25.35 -24.47 -13.50
C HIS A 460 -26.39 -24.51 -14.62
N SER A 461 -25.98 -24.46 -15.89
CA SER A 461 -26.90 -24.56 -17.03
C SER A 461 -27.48 -25.95 -17.22
N THR A 462 -26.81 -26.99 -16.72
CA THR A 462 -27.33 -28.36 -16.79
C THR A 462 -28.38 -28.64 -15.70
N LYS A 463 -28.62 -27.71 -14.77
CA LYS A 463 -29.63 -27.86 -13.72
C LYS A 463 -30.97 -27.25 -14.14
N PRO A 464 -32.11 -27.95 -13.94
CA PRO A 464 -33.43 -27.40 -14.25
C PRO A 464 -33.75 -26.17 -13.37
N ASN A 465 -34.44 -25.17 -13.93
CA ASN A 465 -34.93 -23.95 -13.26
C ASN A 465 -33.87 -22.97 -12.72
N CYS A 466 -32.65 -22.94 -13.26
CA CYS A 466 -31.65 -21.91 -12.91
C CYS A 466 -31.69 -20.71 -13.87
N GLN A 467 -31.79 -19.47 -13.34
CA GLN A 467 -31.52 -18.26 -14.12
C GLN A 467 -30.01 -18.11 -14.28
N ILE A 468 -29.54 -17.96 -15.53
CA ILE A 468 -28.12 -17.93 -15.87
C ILE A 468 -27.79 -16.57 -16.50
N PRO A 469 -26.70 -15.91 -16.11
CA PRO A 469 -26.29 -14.67 -16.75
C PRO A 469 -25.83 -14.90 -18.20
N GLN A 470 -26.14 -13.95 -19.09
CA GLN A 470 -25.47 -13.83 -20.38
C GLN A 470 -23.99 -13.46 -20.16
N ILE A 471 -23.05 -14.05 -20.91
CA ILE A 471 -21.61 -13.82 -20.71
C ILE A 471 -21.01 -13.13 -21.93
N LEU A 472 -20.36 -11.98 -21.71
CA LEU A 472 -19.49 -11.32 -22.67
C LEU A 472 -18.05 -11.38 -22.16
N LEU A 473 -17.19 -12.10 -22.87
CA LEU A 473 -15.77 -12.23 -22.54
C LEU A 473 -14.93 -11.37 -23.50
N ILE A 474 -14.34 -10.29 -22.99
CA ILE A 474 -13.41 -9.42 -23.70
C ILE A 474 -11.99 -9.80 -23.30
N CYS A 475 -11.19 -10.30 -24.24
CA CYS A 475 -9.82 -10.75 -23.99
C CYS A 475 -8.82 -9.87 -24.76
N ALA A 476 -7.73 -9.46 -24.11
CA ALA A 476 -6.62 -8.76 -24.77
C ALA A 476 -5.35 -9.62 -24.69
N PHE A 477 -4.82 -10.01 -25.85
CA PHE A 477 -3.62 -10.83 -26.01
C PHE A 477 -2.48 -10.06 -26.67
N LYS A 478 -1.24 -10.50 -26.42
CA LYS A 478 -0.05 -9.89 -27.04
C LYS A 478 0.16 -10.42 -28.45
N SER A 479 0.08 -11.74 -28.62
CA SER A 479 0.34 -12.45 -29.88
C SER A 479 -0.88 -13.28 -30.31
N THR A 480 -0.93 -13.68 -31.58
CA THR A 480 -1.96 -14.62 -32.07
C THR A 480 -1.83 -16.00 -31.44
N ALA A 481 -0.61 -16.44 -31.13
CA ALA A 481 -0.37 -17.69 -30.42
C ALA A 481 -1.10 -17.75 -29.06
N ASP A 482 -1.17 -16.63 -28.33
CA ASP A 482 -1.87 -16.58 -27.03
C ASP A 482 -3.39 -16.84 -27.15
N LEU A 483 -3.99 -16.76 -28.35
CA LEU A 483 -5.42 -17.06 -28.56
C LEU A 483 -5.77 -18.52 -28.25
N THR A 484 -4.82 -19.45 -28.34
CA THR A 484 -5.03 -20.88 -28.00
C THR A 484 -5.41 -21.08 -26.53
N MET A 485 -5.24 -20.06 -25.68
CA MET A 485 -5.75 -20.05 -24.30
C MET A 485 -7.28 -20.16 -24.23
N LEU A 486 -8.00 -19.75 -25.28
CA LEU A 486 -9.45 -19.88 -25.36
C LEU A 486 -9.89 -21.35 -25.42
N ASP A 487 -9.04 -22.24 -25.96
CA ASP A 487 -9.31 -23.68 -26.02
C ASP A 487 -9.36 -24.32 -24.62
N LEU A 488 -8.85 -23.64 -23.58
CA LEU A 488 -8.91 -24.10 -22.18
C LEU A 488 -10.28 -23.84 -21.52
N LEU A 489 -11.18 -23.10 -22.16
CA LEU A 489 -12.52 -22.84 -21.62
C LEU A 489 -13.31 -24.13 -21.39
N LEU A 490 -13.09 -25.15 -22.24
CA LEU A 490 -13.69 -26.47 -22.11
C LEU A 490 -12.70 -27.50 -21.52
N PRO A 491 -13.18 -28.42 -20.67
CA PRO A 491 -12.36 -29.51 -20.15
C PRO A 491 -12.10 -30.58 -21.22
N ILE A 492 -10.98 -31.29 -21.06
CA ILE A 492 -10.47 -32.33 -21.98
C ILE A 492 -11.50 -33.46 -22.22
N SER A 493 -12.34 -33.75 -21.23
CA SER A 493 -13.32 -34.85 -21.26
C SER A 493 -14.72 -34.47 -21.75
N SER A 494 -14.93 -33.26 -22.29
CA SER A 494 -16.26 -32.81 -22.71
C SER A 494 -16.61 -33.29 -24.13
N THR A 495 -17.04 -34.54 -24.23
CA THR A 495 -17.82 -35.02 -25.38
C THR A 495 -19.17 -34.27 -25.40
N SER A 496 -19.37 -33.42 -26.42
CA SER A 496 -20.67 -32.88 -26.86
C SER A 496 -21.58 -32.20 -25.81
N LEU A 497 -21.07 -31.24 -25.01
CA LEU A 497 -21.97 -30.32 -24.30
C LEU A 497 -22.62 -29.37 -25.31
N LYS A 498 -23.90 -29.59 -25.64
CA LYS A 498 -24.69 -28.68 -26.47
C LYS A 498 -24.72 -27.29 -25.82
N PHE A 499 -24.04 -26.31 -26.40
CA PHE A 499 -24.06 -24.88 -26.01
C PHE A 499 -25.44 -24.22 -26.11
N SER A 500 -26.50 -24.95 -26.43
CA SER A 500 -27.82 -24.42 -26.80
C SER A 500 -28.51 -23.56 -25.72
N HIS A 501 -28.04 -23.61 -24.46
CA HIS A 501 -28.64 -22.87 -23.34
C HIS A 501 -27.79 -21.72 -22.79
N ILE A 502 -26.56 -21.49 -23.28
CA ILE A 502 -25.68 -20.43 -22.78
C ILE A 502 -25.38 -19.42 -23.89
N GLN A 503 -25.75 -18.16 -23.67
CA GLN A 503 -25.36 -17.05 -24.54
C GLN A 503 -23.98 -16.55 -24.11
N LEU A 504 -22.93 -17.17 -24.65
CA LEU A 504 -21.54 -16.73 -24.52
C LEU A 504 -21.15 -15.95 -25.79
N GLN A 505 -20.51 -14.80 -25.64
CA GLN A 505 -19.90 -14.03 -26.73
C GLN A 505 -18.46 -13.71 -26.37
N ILE A 506 -17.51 -13.96 -27.28
CA ILE A 506 -16.08 -13.74 -27.03
C ILE A 506 -15.57 -12.67 -28.01
N GLU A 507 -15.00 -11.58 -27.48
CA GLU A 507 -14.29 -10.56 -28.25
C GLU A 507 -12.79 -10.62 -27.89
N ALA A 508 -11.96 -11.13 -28.80
CA ALA A 508 -10.53 -11.29 -28.59
C ALA A 508 -9.73 -10.25 -29.38
N TYR A 509 -8.94 -9.44 -28.69
CA TYR A 509 -8.11 -8.36 -29.25
C TYR A 509 -6.63 -8.75 -29.22
N VAL A 510 -5.98 -8.83 -30.39
CA VAL A 510 -4.54 -9.07 -30.50
C VAL A 510 -3.83 -7.73 -30.72
N THR A 511 -2.94 -7.37 -29.80
CA THR A 511 -2.43 -6.00 -29.70
C THR A 511 -1.11 -5.72 -30.43
N ARG A 512 -0.32 -6.73 -30.79
CA ARG A 512 0.98 -6.54 -31.49
C ARG A 512 0.91 -6.78 -32.99
N GLU A 513 0.14 -7.77 -33.41
CA GLU A 513 0.09 -8.21 -34.82
C GLU A 513 -1.06 -7.49 -35.54
N LYS A 514 -0.79 -6.95 -36.74
CA LYS A 514 -1.75 -6.21 -37.55
C LYS A 514 -2.35 -7.03 -38.70
N GLU A 515 -1.69 -8.12 -39.09
CA GLU A 515 -2.13 -9.05 -40.13
C GLU A 515 -2.15 -10.46 -39.58
N GLN A 516 -3.10 -11.27 -40.05
CA GLN A 516 -3.19 -12.68 -39.69
C GLN A 516 -2.12 -13.44 -40.47
N ILE A 517 -1.00 -13.76 -39.82
CA ILE A 517 -0.02 -14.67 -40.39
C ILE A 517 -0.68 -16.05 -40.42
N ILE A 518 -1.14 -16.48 -41.59
CA ILE A 518 -1.53 -17.88 -41.82
C ILE A 518 -0.22 -18.67 -41.91
N THR A 519 0.39 -18.96 -40.76
CA THR A 519 1.40 -20.01 -40.68
C THR A 519 0.66 -21.34 -40.57
N ASP A 520 0.76 -22.15 -41.62
CA ASP A 520 0.33 -23.54 -41.75
C ASP A 520 1.02 -24.51 -40.76
N THR A 521 1.68 -23.98 -39.73
CA THR A 521 2.31 -24.74 -38.64
C THR A 521 1.49 -24.60 -37.37
N GLN A 522 0.27 -25.15 -37.35
CA GLN A 522 -0.35 -25.51 -36.09
C GLN A 522 0.38 -26.73 -35.55
N ASN A 523 1.36 -26.51 -34.65
CA ASN A 523 1.75 -27.61 -33.77
C ASN A 523 0.50 -28.01 -32.98
N PRO A 524 0.02 -29.25 -33.10
CA PRO A 524 -1.18 -29.69 -32.41
C PRO A 524 -1.01 -29.53 -30.90
N LEU A 525 -2.12 -29.29 -30.20
CA LEU A 525 -2.18 -29.40 -28.74
C LEU A 525 -1.56 -30.74 -28.35
N ARG A 526 -0.57 -30.74 -27.46
CA ARG A 526 0.10 -31.98 -27.05
C ARG A 526 -0.30 -32.32 -25.63
N THR A 527 -0.98 -33.44 -25.44
CA THR A 527 -1.34 -33.95 -24.11
C THR A 527 -0.34 -35.03 -23.68
N VAL A 528 0.31 -34.83 -22.54
CA VAL A 528 1.21 -35.79 -21.89
C VAL A 528 0.47 -36.44 -20.72
N TRP A 529 0.47 -37.77 -20.65
CA TRP A 529 -0.18 -38.54 -19.58
C TRP A 529 0.88 -39.18 -18.67
N PHE A 530 0.69 -39.08 -17.35
CA PHE A 530 1.66 -39.57 -16.36
C PHE A 530 1.25 -40.91 -15.76
N LYS A 531 2.24 -41.78 -15.51
CA LYS A 531 2.02 -43.08 -14.87
C LYS A 531 1.74 -42.89 -13.37
N PRO A 532 0.74 -43.57 -12.79
CA PRO A 532 0.45 -43.47 -11.36
C PRO A 532 1.54 -44.16 -10.52
N ASN A 533 1.98 -43.50 -9.45
CA ASN A 533 2.88 -44.07 -8.45
C ASN A 533 2.11 -44.42 -7.16
N ALA A 534 2.49 -45.51 -6.49
CA ALA A 534 1.84 -45.96 -5.24
C ALA A 534 2.03 -44.98 -4.07
N LEU A 535 3.05 -44.11 -4.14
CA LEU A 535 3.32 -43.06 -3.14
C LEU A 535 2.45 -41.81 -3.35
N ASP A 536 1.81 -41.67 -4.51
CA ASP A 536 0.99 -40.51 -4.82
C ASP A 536 -0.43 -40.68 -4.29
N SER A 537 -0.99 -39.60 -3.77
CA SER A 537 -2.35 -39.55 -3.25
C SER A 537 -3.19 -38.51 -3.99
N PRO A 538 -4.51 -38.73 -4.10
CA PRO A 538 -5.40 -37.69 -4.59
C PRO A 538 -5.38 -36.49 -3.63
N ILE A 539 -5.48 -35.28 -4.18
CA ILE A 539 -5.56 -34.05 -3.38
C ILE A 539 -6.79 -34.15 -2.47
N SER A 540 -6.56 -33.94 -1.18
CA SER A 540 -7.59 -33.98 -0.14
C SER A 540 -7.48 -32.78 0.80
N ALA A 541 -8.58 -32.43 1.47
CA ALA A 541 -8.59 -31.36 2.46
C ALA A 541 -7.81 -31.80 3.71
N ALA A 542 -6.92 -30.93 4.22
CA ALA A 542 -6.06 -31.25 5.36
C ALA A 542 -6.79 -31.72 6.63
N LEU A 543 -8.05 -31.28 6.84
CA LEU A 543 -8.90 -31.64 7.98
C LEU A 543 -10.22 -32.33 7.55
N GLY A 544 -10.30 -32.85 6.32
CA GLY A 544 -11.48 -33.57 5.84
C GLY A 544 -12.78 -32.74 5.73
N PRO A 545 -13.96 -33.39 5.60
CA PRO A 545 -15.25 -32.71 5.37
C PRO A 545 -15.75 -31.88 6.56
N ASN A 546 -15.39 -32.27 7.78
CA ASN A 546 -15.66 -31.57 9.05
C ASN A 546 -14.52 -30.63 9.47
N SER A 547 -13.84 -30.01 8.49
CA SER A 547 -12.63 -29.21 8.70
C SER A 547 -12.73 -28.16 9.80
N TRP A 548 -13.87 -27.45 9.90
CA TRP A 548 -14.06 -26.42 10.93
C TRP A 548 -14.12 -26.99 12.35
N LEU A 549 -14.86 -28.08 12.59
CA LEU A 549 -14.96 -28.65 13.94
C LEU A 549 -13.63 -29.23 14.41
N LEU A 550 -12.88 -29.88 13.50
CA LEU A 550 -11.56 -30.40 13.79
C LEU A 550 -10.54 -29.28 14.04
N LEU A 551 -10.63 -28.17 13.29
CA LEU A 551 -9.84 -26.98 13.58
C LEU A 551 -10.18 -26.38 14.95
N SER A 552 -11.46 -26.34 15.33
CA SER A 552 -11.88 -25.93 16.68
C SER A 552 -11.30 -26.85 17.75
N ALA A 553 -11.28 -28.15 17.52
CA ALA A 553 -10.72 -29.14 18.44
C ALA A 553 -9.20 -28.94 18.59
N ILE A 554 -8.47 -28.69 17.51
CA ILE A 554 -7.03 -28.38 17.56
C ILE A 554 -6.78 -27.11 18.37
N ILE A 555 -7.49 -26.02 18.08
CA ILE A 555 -7.34 -24.73 18.78
C ILE A 555 -7.59 -24.91 20.28
N LEU A 556 -8.70 -25.57 20.66
CA LEU A 556 -9.07 -25.76 22.06
C LEU A 556 -8.10 -26.70 22.79
N SER A 557 -7.81 -27.87 22.23
CA SER A 557 -6.95 -28.87 22.85
C SER A 557 -5.50 -28.38 23.01
N SER A 558 -4.93 -27.75 21.96
CA SER A 558 -3.57 -27.19 22.04
C SER A 558 -3.48 -26.05 23.05
N PHE A 559 -4.48 -25.16 23.11
CA PHE A 559 -4.47 -24.06 24.06
C PHE A 559 -4.64 -24.54 25.51
N VAL A 560 -5.54 -25.50 25.77
CA VAL A 560 -5.69 -26.10 27.10
C VAL A 560 -4.43 -26.83 27.53
N MET A 561 -3.80 -27.63 26.64
CA MET A 561 -2.52 -28.28 26.94
C MET A 561 -1.42 -27.28 27.27
N PHE A 562 -1.34 -26.17 26.53
CA PHE A 562 -0.38 -25.10 26.82
C PHE A 562 -0.60 -24.49 28.21
N LEU A 563 -1.86 -24.20 28.58
CA LEU A 563 -2.19 -23.68 29.92
C LEU A 563 -1.83 -24.67 31.03
N LEU A 564 -2.06 -25.97 30.81
CA LEU A 564 -1.71 -27.01 31.78
C LEU A 564 -0.19 -27.12 31.97
N PHE A 565 0.59 -27.21 30.89
CA PHE A 565 2.05 -27.27 30.97
C PHE A 565 2.64 -26.01 31.61
N LEU A 566 2.12 -24.83 31.25
CA LEU A 566 2.53 -23.58 31.87
C LEU A 566 2.21 -23.55 33.37
N GLY A 567 1.01 -24.00 33.75
CA GLY A 567 0.58 -24.06 35.15
C GLY A 567 1.43 -25.00 35.99
N ILE A 568 1.75 -26.19 35.47
CA ILE A 568 2.60 -27.18 36.13
C ILE A 568 4.02 -26.62 36.29
N LEU A 569 4.65 -26.13 35.22
CA LEU A 569 6.01 -25.58 35.29
C LEU A 569 6.08 -24.42 36.29
N THR A 570 5.12 -23.49 36.21
CA THR A 570 5.12 -22.33 37.09
C THR A 570 4.94 -22.74 38.55
N ARG A 571 3.99 -23.63 38.84
CA ARG A 571 3.67 -24.04 40.22
C ARG A 571 4.77 -24.88 40.87
N TYR A 572 5.33 -25.84 40.15
CA TYR A 572 6.22 -26.86 40.72
C TYR A 572 7.71 -26.55 40.54
N TYR A 573 8.07 -25.72 39.57
CA TYR A 573 9.49 -25.42 39.27
C TYR A 573 9.83 -23.94 39.49
N ILE A 574 9.09 -23.01 38.89
CA ILE A 574 9.43 -21.58 38.95
C ILE A 574 9.05 -20.96 40.30
N PHE A 575 7.85 -21.23 40.80
CA PHE A 575 7.32 -20.62 42.01
C PHE A 575 8.14 -20.95 43.28
N PRO A 576 8.57 -22.21 43.51
CA PRO A 576 9.43 -22.53 44.64
C PRO A 576 10.79 -21.82 44.58
N ILE A 577 11.37 -21.67 43.38
CA ILE A 577 12.66 -20.97 43.23
C ILE A 577 12.47 -19.48 43.59
N ASP A 578 11.49 -18.83 42.95
CA ASP A 578 11.23 -17.40 43.14
C ASP A 578 10.85 -16.99 44.59
N HIS A 579 10.28 -17.89 45.38
CA HIS A 579 9.70 -17.54 46.70
C HIS A 579 10.33 -18.29 47.88
N ASN A 580 10.96 -19.45 47.66
CA ASN A 580 11.49 -20.27 48.76
C ASN A 580 13.02 -20.29 48.83
N THR A 581 13.74 -19.92 47.77
CA THR A 581 15.22 -20.07 47.72
C THR A 581 15.99 -18.75 47.68
N ASP A 582 15.36 -17.59 47.89
CA ASP A 582 15.92 -16.22 47.74
C ASP A 582 16.56 -15.92 46.35
N GLU A 583 16.60 -16.89 45.44
CA GLU A 583 17.05 -16.76 44.06
C GLU A 583 15.89 -16.44 43.10
N ILE A 584 16.12 -15.54 42.14
CA ILE A 584 15.13 -15.21 41.11
C ILE A 584 15.33 -16.13 39.92
N TYR A 585 14.26 -16.83 39.50
CA TYR A 585 14.32 -17.68 38.33
C TYR A 585 14.55 -16.86 37.05
N HIS A 586 15.64 -17.20 36.34
CA HIS A 586 16.18 -16.43 35.22
C HIS A 586 15.12 -16.05 34.16
N PHE A 587 15.02 -14.77 33.85
CA PHE A 587 13.99 -14.19 32.98
C PHE A 587 13.92 -14.85 31.59
N SER A 588 15.07 -15.05 30.93
CA SER A 588 15.16 -15.67 29.60
C SER A 588 14.67 -17.12 29.58
N LEU A 589 14.93 -17.90 30.64
CA LEU A 589 14.51 -19.31 30.72
C LEU A 589 12.99 -19.44 30.79
N ARG A 590 12.31 -18.49 31.46
CA ARG A 590 10.83 -18.43 31.47
C ARG A 590 10.29 -18.28 30.04
N GLY A 591 10.92 -17.43 29.23
CA GLY A 591 10.55 -17.22 27.83
C GLY A 591 10.75 -18.48 26.97
N LEU A 592 11.89 -19.16 27.14
CA LEU A 592 12.23 -20.38 26.38
C LEU A 592 11.24 -21.53 26.64
N TRP A 593 10.91 -21.78 27.92
CA TRP A 593 9.92 -22.79 28.27
C TRP A 593 8.57 -22.55 27.62
N ASN A 594 8.17 -21.30 27.51
CA ASN A 594 6.87 -20.97 26.91
C ASN A 594 6.84 -21.13 25.40
N ILE A 595 7.90 -20.74 24.69
CA ILE A 595 8.03 -21.04 23.26
C ILE A 595 7.97 -22.55 23.05
N PHE A 596 8.70 -23.30 23.87
CA PHE A 596 8.72 -24.76 23.80
C PHE A 596 7.33 -25.36 24.01
N PHE A 597 6.61 -24.99 25.08
CA PHE A 597 5.28 -25.53 25.35
C PHE A 597 4.25 -25.13 24.28
N ILE A 598 4.29 -23.91 23.76
CA ILE A 598 3.42 -23.51 22.65
C ILE A 598 3.65 -24.41 21.44
N CYS A 599 4.91 -24.60 21.04
CA CYS A 599 5.26 -25.45 19.89
C CYS A 599 4.87 -26.91 20.15
N ALA A 600 5.20 -27.46 21.31
CA ALA A 600 4.89 -28.84 21.68
C ALA A 600 3.37 -29.10 21.68
N SER A 601 2.58 -28.23 22.32
CA SER A 601 1.12 -28.38 22.39
C SER A 601 0.46 -28.31 21.00
N ILE A 602 0.93 -27.43 20.12
CA ILE A 602 0.42 -27.34 18.73
C ILE A 602 0.80 -28.58 17.93
N ILE A 603 2.07 -29.01 17.98
CA ILE A 603 2.57 -30.17 17.24
C ILE A 603 1.81 -31.43 17.65
N ILE A 604 1.64 -31.68 18.96
CA ILE A 604 0.95 -32.87 19.48
C ILE A 604 -0.52 -32.87 19.03
N ALA A 605 -1.26 -31.78 19.28
CA ALA A 605 -2.69 -31.71 18.95
C ALA A 605 -2.95 -31.83 17.45
N ALA A 606 -2.23 -31.05 16.63
CA ALA A 606 -2.45 -31.02 15.19
C ALA A 606 -2.02 -32.33 14.52
N SER A 607 -0.92 -32.96 14.96
CA SER A 607 -0.48 -34.24 14.40
C SER A 607 -1.46 -35.36 14.72
N ALA A 608 -1.97 -35.43 15.95
CA ALA A 608 -2.95 -36.42 16.35
C ALA A 608 -4.23 -36.32 15.51
N VAL A 609 -4.75 -35.10 15.32
CA VAL A 609 -5.95 -34.85 14.50
C VAL A 609 -5.69 -35.11 13.02
N PHE A 610 -4.54 -34.72 12.49
CA PHE A 610 -4.19 -34.95 11.08
C PHE A 610 -4.05 -36.45 10.76
N LEU A 611 -3.37 -37.21 11.61
CA LEU A 611 -3.25 -38.67 11.47
C LEU A 611 -4.61 -39.36 11.57
N TRP A 612 -5.47 -38.90 12.48
CA TRP A 612 -6.86 -39.37 12.56
C TRP A 612 -7.62 -39.13 11.26
N CYS A 613 -7.54 -37.91 10.68
CA CYS A 613 -8.19 -37.57 9.41
C CYS A 613 -7.66 -38.43 8.26
N LYS A 614 -6.34 -38.60 8.17
CA LYS A 614 -5.72 -39.43 7.13
C LYS A 614 -6.20 -40.88 7.22
N LYS A 615 -6.32 -41.44 8.42
CA LYS A 615 -6.86 -42.79 8.65
C LYS A 615 -8.30 -42.90 8.18
N GLN A 616 -9.15 -41.91 8.49
CA GLN A 616 -10.55 -41.90 8.05
C GLN A 616 -10.69 -41.84 6.53
N ILE A 617 -9.95 -40.94 5.86
CA ILE A 617 -9.96 -40.83 4.39
C ILE A 617 -9.49 -42.13 3.73
N ALA A 618 -8.48 -42.81 4.30
CA ALA A 618 -8.01 -44.09 3.79
C ALA A 618 -9.05 -45.22 3.93
N ILE A 619 -9.83 -45.21 5.02
CA ILE A 619 -10.94 -46.17 5.23
C ILE A 619 -12.05 -45.91 4.22
N GLU A 620 -12.49 -44.65 4.07
CA GLU A 620 -13.51 -44.26 3.09
C GLU A 620 -13.07 -44.60 1.65
N GLY A 621 -11.82 -44.33 1.30
CA GLY A 621 -11.27 -44.68 -0.03
C GLY A 621 -11.29 -46.17 -0.34
N LYS A 622 -10.95 -47.03 0.65
CA LYS A 622 -11.06 -48.49 0.51
C LYS A 622 -12.50 -48.95 0.36
N GLN A 623 -13.44 -48.33 1.08
CA GLN A 623 -14.85 -48.67 1.00
C GLN A 623 -15.45 -48.31 -0.37
N ILE A 624 -15.05 -47.18 -0.96
CA ILE A 624 -15.45 -46.78 -2.32
C ILE A 624 -14.90 -47.75 -3.37
N GLN A 625 -13.62 -48.13 -3.26
CA GLN A 625 -13.02 -49.13 -4.16
C GLN A 625 -13.67 -50.51 -4.06
N ASN A 626 -14.17 -50.90 -2.88
CA ASN A 626 -14.86 -52.18 -2.68
C ASN A 626 -16.34 -52.16 -3.12
N LEU A 627 -16.95 -50.98 -3.25
CA LEU A 627 -18.33 -50.79 -3.74
C LEU A 627 -18.41 -50.73 -5.28
N GLU A 628 -17.33 -50.30 -5.95
CA GLU A 628 -17.15 -50.48 -7.39
C GLU A 628 -16.75 -51.95 -7.66
N VAL A 629 -17.73 -52.80 -7.99
CA VAL A 629 -17.52 -54.24 -8.26
C VAL A 629 -16.36 -54.46 -9.24
N PRO A 630 -15.38 -55.34 -8.94
CA PRO A 630 -14.33 -55.68 -9.89
C PRO A 630 -14.95 -56.49 -11.04
N THR A 631 -15.19 -55.84 -12.17
CA THR A 631 -15.43 -56.56 -13.42
C THR A 631 -14.15 -57.32 -13.78
N PRO A 632 -14.25 -58.59 -14.22
CA PRO A 632 -13.11 -59.49 -14.30
C PRO A 632 -12.05 -58.93 -15.25
N ILE A 633 -10.81 -59.01 -14.77
CA ILE A 633 -9.57 -58.77 -15.51
C ILE A 633 -9.51 -59.78 -16.66
N ARG A 634 -10.16 -59.46 -17.77
CA ARG A 634 -9.89 -60.02 -19.09
C ARG A 634 -9.83 -58.81 -20.00
N SER A 635 -8.62 -58.43 -20.37
CA SER A 635 -8.28 -57.36 -21.30
C SER A 635 -9.28 -57.20 -22.47
N PRO A 636 -9.91 -56.01 -22.58
CA PRO A 636 -9.94 -55.33 -23.88
C PRO A 636 -9.61 -53.83 -23.70
N GLY A 637 -8.92 -53.47 -22.62
CA GLY A 637 -8.50 -52.09 -22.35
C GLY A 637 -7.07 -51.76 -22.78
N SER A 638 -6.21 -52.77 -23.00
CA SER A 638 -4.83 -52.56 -23.45
C SER A 638 -4.70 -52.34 -24.96
N LEU A 639 -5.79 -52.52 -25.72
CA LEU A 639 -5.82 -52.25 -27.16
C LEU A 639 -6.46 -50.89 -27.50
N LEU A 640 -7.21 -50.28 -26.58
CA LEU A 640 -7.91 -49.01 -26.83
C LEU A 640 -7.13 -47.77 -26.35
N TYR A 641 -6.10 -47.93 -25.51
CA TYR A 641 -5.19 -46.83 -25.19
C TYR A 641 -4.20 -46.50 -26.33
N GLY A 642 -4.18 -47.33 -27.38
CA GLY A 642 -3.43 -47.09 -28.61
C GLY A 642 -4.26 -46.50 -29.75
N ALA A 643 -5.60 -46.44 -29.62
CA ALA A 643 -6.51 -46.07 -30.72
C ALA A 643 -6.95 -44.59 -30.69
N ASP A 644 -6.80 -43.89 -29.56
CA ASP A 644 -7.15 -42.45 -29.45
C ASP A 644 -5.93 -41.53 -29.64
N ARG A 645 -4.90 -41.99 -30.35
CA ARG A 645 -3.76 -41.12 -30.71
C ARG A 645 -4.11 -40.08 -31.78
N GLU A 646 -5.29 -40.16 -32.41
CA GLU A 646 -5.66 -39.34 -33.58
C GLU A 646 -7.07 -38.73 -33.59
N LEU A 647 -7.71 -38.49 -32.43
CA LEU A 647 -9.00 -37.76 -32.40
C LEU A 647 -8.96 -36.43 -31.62
N GLU A 648 -7.89 -35.65 -31.77
CA GLU A 648 -7.76 -34.30 -31.18
C GLU A 648 -8.20 -33.17 -32.15
N SER A 649 -9.44 -33.20 -32.68
CA SER A 649 -9.91 -32.13 -33.61
C SER A 649 -11.30 -31.53 -33.34
N LEU A 650 -12.04 -31.98 -32.32
CA LEU A 650 -13.45 -31.61 -32.16
C LEU A 650 -13.81 -30.37 -31.30
N PRO A 651 -13.00 -29.86 -30.32
CA PRO A 651 -13.41 -28.67 -29.56
C PRO A 651 -13.34 -27.36 -30.37
N ASN A 652 -12.43 -27.28 -31.35
CA ASN A 652 -12.08 -26.03 -32.04
C ASN A 652 -13.23 -25.43 -32.86
N GLN A 653 -14.13 -26.24 -33.42
CA GLN A 653 -15.19 -25.73 -34.30
C GLN A 653 -16.29 -24.96 -33.54
N SER A 654 -16.60 -25.33 -32.30
CA SER A 654 -17.70 -24.72 -31.53
C SER A 654 -17.35 -23.34 -30.98
N LEU A 655 -16.09 -23.14 -30.57
CA LEU A 655 -15.62 -21.88 -29.98
C LEU A 655 -15.27 -20.84 -31.07
N ALA A 656 -14.80 -21.30 -32.23
CA ALA A 656 -14.48 -20.45 -33.38
C ALA A 656 -15.71 -19.70 -33.92
N GLN A 657 -16.91 -20.29 -33.86
CA GLN A 657 -18.16 -19.64 -34.31
C GLN A 657 -18.62 -18.50 -33.39
N VAL A 658 -18.14 -18.47 -32.14
CA VAL A 658 -18.57 -17.54 -31.08
C VAL A 658 -17.51 -16.44 -30.82
N THR A 659 -16.32 -16.59 -31.40
CA THR A 659 -15.15 -15.74 -31.14
C THR A 659 -14.94 -14.73 -32.26
N ASN A 660 -15.10 -13.45 -31.95
CA ASN A 660 -14.72 -12.34 -32.83
C ASN A 660 -13.29 -11.92 -32.52
N VAL A 661 -12.40 -12.02 -33.51
CA VAL A 661 -10.98 -11.65 -33.36
C VAL A 661 -10.72 -10.29 -34.01
N HIS A 662 -10.13 -9.37 -33.25
CA HIS A 662 -9.72 -8.04 -33.68
C HIS A 662 -8.19 -7.92 -33.64
N LEU A 663 -7.57 -7.68 -34.79
CA LEU A 663 -6.10 -7.57 -34.91
C LEU A 663 -5.65 -6.10 -34.88
N GLY A 664 -4.47 -5.84 -34.31
CA GLY A 664 -3.81 -4.54 -34.28
C GLY A 664 -4.51 -3.45 -33.46
N ALA A 665 -5.61 -3.78 -32.77
CA ALA A 665 -6.43 -2.83 -32.04
C ALA A 665 -6.43 -3.14 -30.53
N ARG A 666 -6.59 -2.09 -29.71
CA ARG A 666 -6.89 -2.24 -28.29
C ARG A 666 -8.40 -2.13 -28.07
N PRO A 667 -8.97 -2.87 -27.11
CA PRO A 667 -10.39 -2.76 -26.81
C PRO A 667 -10.71 -1.35 -26.30
N ASP A 668 -11.65 -0.66 -26.93
CA ASP A 668 -12.23 0.56 -26.39
C ASP A 668 -13.26 0.18 -25.32
N LEU A 669 -12.75 -0.05 -24.10
CA LEU A 669 -13.54 -0.48 -22.95
C LEU A 669 -14.66 0.51 -22.62
N LYS A 670 -14.47 1.79 -22.92
CA LYS A 670 -15.49 2.81 -22.65
C LYS A 670 -16.67 2.59 -23.60
N LYS A 671 -16.41 2.51 -24.90
CA LYS A 671 -17.44 2.25 -25.90
C LYS A 671 -18.19 0.94 -25.65
N LEU A 672 -17.45 -0.16 -25.42
CA LEU A 672 -18.02 -1.49 -25.22
C LEU A 672 -18.90 -1.61 -23.96
N LEU A 673 -18.61 -0.85 -22.91
CA LEU A 673 -19.42 -0.83 -21.68
C LEU A 673 -20.62 0.12 -21.76
N PHE A 674 -20.50 1.26 -22.47
CA PHE A 674 -21.58 2.25 -22.60
C PHE A 674 -22.67 1.86 -23.62
N GLU A 675 -22.35 1.02 -24.60
CA GLU A 675 -23.32 0.58 -25.64
C GLU A 675 -24.30 -0.50 -25.16
N ARG A 676 -24.16 -1.00 -23.92
CA ARG A 676 -24.96 -2.09 -23.37
C ARG A 676 -26.25 -1.59 -22.73
N LYS A 677 -27.38 -2.27 -23.01
CA LYS A 677 -28.75 -1.82 -22.66
C LYS A 677 -29.34 -2.57 -21.45
N GLU A 678 -28.64 -3.57 -20.92
CA GLU A 678 -29.11 -4.46 -19.87
C GLU A 678 -29.17 -3.78 -18.49
N SER A 679 -30.15 -4.18 -17.66
CA SER A 679 -30.50 -3.47 -16.43
C SER A 679 -29.66 -3.84 -15.20
N ASP A 680 -29.02 -5.02 -15.20
CA ASP A 680 -28.11 -5.49 -14.15
C ASP A 680 -26.88 -6.20 -14.74
N VAL A 681 -25.81 -5.44 -14.96
CA VAL A 681 -24.53 -5.92 -15.51
C VAL A 681 -23.49 -6.04 -14.39
N GLY A 682 -22.95 -7.25 -14.23
CA GLY A 682 -21.78 -7.53 -13.41
C GLY A 682 -20.50 -7.46 -14.24
N VAL A 683 -19.55 -6.60 -13.88
CA VAL A 683 -18.26 -6.48 -14.57
C VAL A 683 -17.16 -7.14 -13.74
N LEU A 684 -16.45 -8.08 -14.36
CA LEU A 684 -15.32 -8.81 -13.79
C LEU A 684 -14.05 -8.43 -14.56
N VAL A 685 -12.97 -8.06 -13.85
CA VAL A 685 -11.72 -7.64 -14.50
C VAL A 685 -10.54 -8.39 -13.93
N CYS A 686 -9.69 -8.94 -14.81
CA CYS A 686 -8.44 -9.61 -14.45
C CYS A 686 -7.36 -9.31 -15.50
N GLY A 687 -6.17 -8.88 -15.09
CA GLY A 687 -5.13 -8.42 -16.03
C GLY A 687 -4.32 -7.25 -15.50
N PRO A 688 -3.51 -6.56 -16.32
CA PRO A 688 -2.59 -5.52 -15.88
C PRO A 688 -3.25 -4.38 -15.09
N ARG A 689 -2.50 -3.78 -14.14
CA ARG A 689 -2.98 -2.67 -13.29
C ARG A 689 -3.56 -1.52 -14.08
N THR A 690 -2.90 -1.12 -15.17
CA THR A 690 -3.31 0.00 -16.03
C THR A 690 -4.73 -0.22 -16.54
N MET A 691 -5.01 -1.43 -17.03
CA MET A 691 -6.32 -1.86 -17.52
C MET A 691 -7.37 -1.86 -16.40
N ARG A 692 -7.04 -2.40 -15.22
CA ARG A 692 -7.96 -2.39 -14.06
C ARG A 692 -8.30 -0.96 -13.62
N HIS A 693 -7.31 -0.06 -13.58
CA HIS A 693 -7.50 1.35 -13.21
C HIS A 693 -8.32 2.13 -14.23
N GLU A 694 -8.09 1.89 -15.53
CA GLU A 694 -8.86 2.50 -16.62
C GLU A 694 -10.33 2.11 -16.54
N LEU A 695 -10.62 0.82 -16.39
CA LEU A 695 -11.99 0.29 -16.27
C LEU A 695 -12.70 0.81 -15.02
N LEU A 696 -11.98 0.92 -13.89
CA LEU A 696 -12.48 1.55 -12.68
C LEU A 696 -12.80 3.04 -12.84
N SER A 697 -11.98 3.77 -13.59
CA SER A 697 -12.22 5.19 -13.86
C SER A 697 -13.47 5.42 -14.72
N ILE A 698 -13.81 4.43 -15.57
CA ILE A 698 -15.01 4.42 -16.41
C ILE A 698 -16.24 4.08 -15.57
N LEU A 699 -16.18 3.01 -14.76
CA LEU A 699 -17.31 2.53 -13.95
C LEU A 699 -17.63 3.41 -12.75
N PHE A 700 -16.64 4.10 -12.20
CA PHE A 700 -16.80 5.03 -11.08
C PHE A 700 -16.29 6.43 -11.46
N PRO A 701 -17.04 7.17 -12.32
CA PRO A 701 -16.70 8.55 -12.57
C PRO A 701 -16.92 9.32 -11.26
N ILE A 702 -15.83 9.85 -10.69
CA ILE A 702 -15.85 10.81 -9.57
C ILE A 702 -16.79 12.01 -9.88
N LYS A 703 -17.18 12.18 -11.14
CA LYS A 703 -18.11 13.18 -11.66
C LYS A 703 -19.58 13.06 -11.20
N TYR A 704 -20.04 11.93 -10.67
CA TYR A 704 -21.47 11.75 -10.29
C TYR A 704 -21.78 11.91 -8.80
N PHE A 705 -20.79 12.14 -7.93
CA PHE A 705 -21.06 12.44 -6.52
C PHE A 705 -21.54 13.90 -6.27
N ILE A 706 -21.50 14.75 -7.29
CA ILE A 706 -21.81 16.21 -7.17
C ILE A 706 -23.16 16.58 -7.81
N ARG A 707 -23.90 15.66 -8.44
CA ARG A 707 -25.15 16.00 -9.13
C ARG A 707 -26.23 14.93 -8.96
N GLY A 708 -27.18 15.18 -8.06
CA GLY A 708 -28.46 14.44 -7.99
C GLY A 708 -29.04 14.24 -6.58
N ASN A 709 -29.74 15.25 -6.04
CA ASN A 709 -31.14 15.11 -5.63
C ASN A 709 -31.72 16.50 -5.32
N GLY A 710 -32.55 17.00 -6.24
CA GLY A 710 -33.44 18.13 -6.03
C GLY A 710 -34.88 17.63 -5.94
N GLY A 711 -35.66 18.26 -5.04
CA GLY A 711 -37.08 18.07 -4.78
C GLY A 711 -37.35 17.14 -3.59
N ASP A 712 -38.02 17.51 -2.49
CA ASP A 712 -38.44 18.79 -1.95
C ASP A 712 -38.21 18.70 -0.43
N GLY A 713 -37.59 19.74 0.11
CA GLY A 713 -37.14 19.81 1.50
C GLY A 713 -36.37 21.11 1.68
N PHE A 714 -37.01 22.21 1.28
CA PHE A 714 -36.51 23.57 1.41
C PHE A 714 -36.30 23.84 2.91
N GLY A 715 -35.04 23.95 3.34
CA GLY A 715 -34.66 24.21 4.73
C GLY A 715 -33.53 23.35 5.34
N ARG A 716 -32.81 22.50 4.59
CA ARG A 716 -31.70 21.68 5.16
C ARG A 716 -30.36 21.76 4.42
N TRP A 717 -30.31 22.41 3.27
CA TRP A 717 -29.08 22.50 2.47
C TRP A 717 -28.24 23.73 2.87
N GLU A 718 -28.87 24.81 3.36
CA GLU A 718 -28.14 26.00 3.81
C GLU A 718 -27.20 25.67 4.99
N ASP A 719 -27.68 24.94 6.00
CA ASP A 719 -26.88 24.52 7.16
C ASP A 719 -25.71 23.59 6.78
N ARG A 720 -25.93 22.72 5.77
CA ARG A 720 -24.88 21.84 5.25
C ARG A 720 -23.85 22.62 4.46
N LEU A 721 -24.27 23.62 3.68
CA LEU A 721 -23.36 24.47 2.91
C LEU A 721 -22.48 25.32 3.82
N GLY A 722 -23.03 25.89 4.89
CA GLY A 722 -22.27 26.62 5.91
C GLY A 722 -21.26 25.71 6.64
N SER A 723 -21.65 24.48 6.99
CA SER A 723 -20.76 23.49 7.62
C SER A 723 -19.60 23.07 6.69
N VAL A 724 -19.89 22.86 5.40
CA VAL A 724 -18.89 22.55 4.38
C VAL A 724 -17.94 23.73 4.18
N ALA A 725 -18.46 24.96 4.11
CA ALA A 725 -17.65 26.17 4.00
C ALA A 725 -16.68 26.30 5.19
N LEU A 726 -17.13 26.01 6.41
CA LEU A 726 -16.31 26.08 7.62
C LEU A 726 -15.25 24.97 7.66
N MET A 727 -15.59 23.75 7.20
CA MET A 727 -14.62 22.65 7.07
C MET A 727 -13.53 22.95 6.04
N LEU A 728 -13.89 23.54 4.90
CA LEU A 728 -12.95 24.02 3.89
C LEU A 728 -12.03 25.12 4.47
N GLY A 729 -12.57 25.99 5.31
CA GLY A 729 -11.80 27.03 6.03
C GLY A 729 -10.77 26.44 7.01
N LEU A 730 -11.15 25.42 7.79
CA LEU A 730 -10.23 24.74 8.72
C LEU A 730 -9.13 23.96 7.99
N LEU A 731 -9.49 23.23 6.93
CA LEU A 731 -8.53 22.47 6.13
C LEU A 731 -7.49 23.39 5.47
N ARG A 732 -7.93 24.55 5.00
CA ARG A 732 -7.06 25.59 4.45
C ARG A 732 -6.06 26.12 5.48
N ASN A 733 -6.49 26.38 6.72
CA ASN A 733 -5.60 26.90 7.78
C ASN A 733 -4.44 25.95 8.09
N ILE A 734 -4.70 24.63 8.07
CA ILE A 734 -3.66 23.61 8.21
C ILE A 734 -2.68 23.70 7.03
N CYS A 735 -3.20 23.76 5.79
CA CYS A 735 -2.35 23.86 4.60
C CYS A 735 -1.51 25.15 4.58
N LEU A 736 -2.08 26.27 5.06
CA LEU A 736 -1.41 27.56 5.15
C LEU A 736 -0.24 27.54 6.15
N ALA A 737 -0.34 26.79 7.25
CA ALA A 737 0.76 26.61 8.21
C ALA A 737 1.99 25.97 7.55
N PHE A 738 1.79 25.06 6.60
CA PHE A 738 2.87 24.41 5.87
C PHE A 738 3.36 25.20 4.65
N LEU A 739 2.65 26.26 4.21
CA LEU A 739 2.96 27.00 2.98
C LEU A 739 4.27 27.80 3.08
N PHE A 740 4.60 28.28 4.29
CA PHE A 740 5.75 29.15 4.55
C PHE A 740 7.07 28.37 4.74
N ILE A 741 7.00 27.11 5.18
CA ILE A 741 8.18 26.27 5.46
C ILE A 741 9.08 26.07 4.22
N PRO A 742 8.55 25.72 3.03
CA PRO A 742 9.40 25.43 1.88
C PRO A 742 10.13 26.66 1.31
N VAL A 743 9.78 27.86 1.75
CA VAL A 743 10.41 29.13 1.32
C VAL A 743 11.61 29.49 2.22
N THR A 744 11.86 28.73 3.29
CA THR A 744 12.90 29.02 4.29
C THR A 744 14.30 28.51 3.88
N ARG A 745 14.94 29.17 2.91
CA ARG A 745 16.18 28.68 2.25
C ARG A 745 17.34 28.35 3.19
N GLY A 746 17.51 29.10 4.29
CA GLY A 746 18.58 28.89 5.27
C GLY A 746 18.21 27.92 6.39
N SER A 747 16.93 27.53 6.47
CA SER A 747 16.39 26.77 7.59
C SER A 747 17.01 25.39 7.70
N SER A 748 17.46 25.08 8.91
CA SER A 748 17.90 23.74 9.31
C SER A 748 16.79 22.70 9.14
N ILE A 749 15.53 23.10 9.10
CA ILE A 749 14.38 22.19 8.94
C ILE A 749 14.34 21.59 7.53
N LEU A 750 14.62 22.37 6.48
CA LEU A 750 14.69 21.82 5.11
C LEU A 750 15.85 20.84 4.97
N ARG A 751 17.00 21.18 5.57
CA ARG A 751 18.17 20.29 5.66
C ARG A 751 17.87 19.01 6.44
N LEU A 752 17.12 19.10 7.56
CA LEU A 752 16.72 17.95 8.38
C LEU A 752 15.78 16.99 7.64
N ILE A 753 14.90 17.50 6.77
CA ILE A 753 13.98 16.68 5.96
C ILE A 753 14.69 16.11 4.71
N GLY A 754 15.94 16.49 4.47
CA GLY A 754 16.67 16.09 3.26
C GLY A 754 16.14 16.74 1.98
N LEU A 755 15.40 17.85 2.10
CA LEU A 755 14.88 18.62 0.97
C LEU A 755 15.83 19.78 0.67
N THR A 756 16.30 19.85 -0.57
CA THR A 756 17.03 21.03 -1.05
C THR A 756 16.09 22.22 -1.17
N SER A 757 16.61 23.44 -1.01
CA SER A 757 15.86 24.69 -1.18
C SER A 757 15.20 24.81 -2.57
N GLU A 758 15.75 24.14 -3.59
CA GLU A 758 15.18 24.10 -4.93
C GLU A 758 14.00 23.13 -5.03
N ALA A 759 14.13 21.94 -4.44
CA ALA A 759 13.05 20.97 -4.39
C ALA A 759 11.88 21.50 -3.54
N SER A 760 12.18 22.22 -2.45
CA SER A 760 11.18 22.79 -1.54
C SER A 760 10.28 23.81 -2.23
N ILE A 761 10.80 24.62 -3.16
CA ILE A 761 9.99 25.60 -3.92
C ILE A 761 8.88 24.92 -4.74
N LYS A 762 9.10 23.71 -5.27
CA LYS A 762 8.04 22.95 -5.96
C LYS A 762 6.87 22.63 -5.03
N TYR A 763 7.16 22.35 -3.75
CA TYR A 763 6.13 22.15 -2.73
C TYR A 763 5.42 23.44 -2.37
N HIS A 764 6.12 24.57 -2.29
CA HIS A 764 5.48 25.88 -2.09
C HIS A 764 4.49 26.20 -3.23
N ILE A 765 4.88 25.97 -4.49
CA ILE A 765 4.00 26.19 -5.65
C ILE A 765 2.76 25.30 -5.56
N TRP A 766 2.95 24.00 -5.34
CA TRP A 766 1.84 23.05 -5.24
C TRP A 766 0.89 23.38 -4.08
N LEU A 767 1.44 23.63 -2.90
CA LEU A 767 0.68 23.96 -1.71
C LEU A 767 -0.02 25.32 -1.84
N GLY A 768 0.61 26.28 -2.52
CA GLY A 768 0.02 27.57 -2.84
C GLY A 768 -1.23 27.43 -3.71
N HIS A 769 -1.21 26.60 -4.74
CA HIS A 769 -2.41 26.32 -5.55
C HIS A 769 -3.52 25.66 -4.73
N VAL A 770 -3.17 24.70 -3.86
CA VAL A 770 -4.14 24.01 -2.99
C VAL A 770 -4.76 24.99 -2.00
N VAL A 771 -3.95 25.79 -1.30
CA VAL A 771 -4.41 26.80 -0.34
C VAL A 771 -5.33 27.80 -1.03
N MET A 772 -4.94 28.33 -2.20
CA MET A 772 -5.77 29.31 -2.91
C MET A 772 -7.08 28.73 -3.41
N THR A 773 -7.09 27.48 -3.89
CA THR A 773 -8.33 26.79 -4.31
C THR A 773 -9.29 26.61 -3.13
N LEU A 774 -8.77 26.18 -1.96
CA LEU A 774 -9.57 26.05 -0.74
C LEU A 774 -10.04 27.42 -0.22
N PHE A 775 -9.21 28.46 -0.33
CA PHE A 775 -9.55 29.84 0.03
C PHE A 775 -10.72 30.36 -0.83
N THR A 776 -10.67 30.13 -2.15
CA THR A 776 -11.73 30.53 -3.08
C THR A 776 -13.02 29.74 -2.89
N LEU A 777 -12.93 28.42 -2.65
CA LEU A 777 -14.11 27.58 -2.40
C LEU A 777 -14.81 27.97 -1.09
N HIS A 778 -14.03 28.25 -0.04
CA HIS A 778 -14.56 28.73 1.24
C HIS A 778 -15.34 30.05 1.08
N GLY A 779 -14.75 31.06 0.42
CA GLY A 779 -15.43 32.34 0.16
C GLY A 779 -16.68 32.17 -0.71
N LEU A 780 -16.58 31.40 -1.79
CA LEU A 780 -17.70 31.16 -2.71
C LEU A 780 -18.87 30.43 -2.03
N CYS A 781 -18.60 29.46 -1.15
CA CYS A 781 -19.66 28.80 -0.38
C CYS A 781 -20.38 29.77 0.57
N PHE A 782 -19.68 30.70 1.22
CA PHE A 782 -20.32 31.71 2.07
C PHE A 782 -21.09 32.77 1.27
N ILE A 783 -20.57 33.21 0.12
CA ILE A 783 -21.29 34.12 -0.79
C ILE A 783 -22.58 33.47 -1.27
N ILE A 784 -22.53 32.20 -1.70
CA ILE A 784 -23.73 31.45 -2.13
C ILE A 784 -24.69 31.26 -0.96
N PHE A 785 -24.17 30.93 0.24
CA PHE A 785 -24.99 30.77 1.44
C PHE A 785 -25.73 32.07 1.80
N TRP A 786 -25.06 33.23 1.82
CA TRP A 786 -25.70 34.51 2.13
C TRP A 786 -26.63 35.00 1.02
N ALA A 787 -26.31 34.73 -0.25
CA ALA A 787 -27.19 35.03 -1.37
C ALA A 787 -28.48 34.19 -1.30
N ALA A 788 -28.38 32.94 -0.84
CA ALA A 788 -29.53 32.04 -0.73
C ALA A 788 -30.40 32.30 0.50
N THR A 789 -29.81 32.74 1.62
CA THR A 789 -30.55 33.04 2.86
C THR A 789 -31.06 34.47 2.94
N ASN A 790 -30.89 35.28 1.88
CA ASN A 790 -31.15 36.73 1.87
C ASN A 790 -30.43 37.51 3.00
N GLN A 791 -29.28 36.99 3.46
CA GLN A 791 -28.43 37.61 4.49
C GLN A 791 -27.21 38.32 3.86
N SER A 792 -27.37 38.91 2.67
CA SER A 792 -26.31 39.64 1.99
C SER A 792 -25.79 40.85 2.79
N SER A 793 -26.59 41.35 3.73
CA SER A 793 -26.19 42.40 4.68
C SER A 793 -25.13 41.96 5.70
N GLU A 794 -24.83 40.65 5.83
CA GLU A 794 -23.75 40.12 6.67
C GLU A 794 -22.35 40.28 6.03
N MET A 795 -22.29 40.39 4.70
CA MET A 795 -21.04 40.48 3.94
C MET A 795 -20.22 41.75 4.27
N PRO A 796 -20.82 42.96 4.37
CA PRO A 796 -20.10 44.18 4.73
C PRO A 796 -19.96 44.42 6.25
N LYS A 797 -20.34 43.46 7.12
CA LYS A 797 -20.25 43.69 8.57
C LYS A 797 -18.82 43.60 9.10
N TRP A 798 -18.41 44.67 9.78
CA TRP A 798 -17.20 44.72 10.58
C TRP A 798 -17.52 44.36 12.03
N GLY A 799 -17.36 43.09 12.40
CA GLY A 799 -17.62 42.61 13.77
C GLY A 799 -16.61 43.20 14.76
N LYS A 800 -17.09 43.87 15.82
CA LYS A 800 -16.22 44.42 16.89
C LYS A 800 -15.68 43.35 17.87
N ILE A 801 -16.27 42.14 17.92
CA ILE A 801 -15.95 41.11 18.94
C ILE A 801 -15.77 39.69 18.35
N ARG A 802 -16.12 39.44 17.07
CA ARG A 802 -15.90 38.16 16.34
C ARG A 802 -15.68 38.39 14.85
N VAL A 803 -15.24 37.33 14.14
CA VAL A 803 -14.91 37.19 12.70
C VAL A 803 -15.37 38.37 11.83
N SER A 804 -14.42 39.12 11.27
CA SER A 804 -14.72 40.22 10.33
C SER A 804 -14.84 39.68 8.91
N ASN A 805 -16.04 39.74 8.32
CA ASN A 805 -16.31 39.24 6.97
C ASN A 805 -15.64 40.12 5.91
N VAL A 806 -15.63 41.44 6.12
CA VAL A 806 -14.90 42.41 5.29
C VAL A 806 -13.41 42.08 5.24
N ALA A 807 -12.81 41.67 6.36
CA ALA A 807 -11.42 41.24 6.37
C ALA A 807 -11.20 39.93 5.58
N GLY A 808 -12.17 39.02 5.58
CA GLY A 808 -12.16 37.82 4.75
C GLY A 808 -12.18 38.13 3.25
N GLU A 809 -12.99 39.10 2.83
CA GLU A 809 -13.07 39.55 1.43
C GLU A 809 -11.78 40.23 0.95
N VAL A 810 -11.19 41.11 1.77
CA VAL A 810 -9.91 41.76 1.45
C VAL A 810 -8.78 40.72 1.36
N ALA A 811 -8.80 39.71 2.24
CA ALA A 811 -7.88 38.58 2.17
C ALA A 811 -8.09 37.74 0.90
N LEU A 812 -9.35 37.48 0.50
CA LEU A 812 -9.66 36.74 -0.73
C LEU A 812 -9.19 37.48 -1.99
N LEU A 813 -9.46 38.79 -2.09
CA LEU A 813 -9.07 39.61 -3.23
C LEU A 813 -7.56 39.71 -3.39
N SER A 814 -6.84 39.96 -2.28
CA SER A 814 -5.38 40.00 -2.28
C SER A 814 -4.75 38.65 -2.63
N GLY A 815 -5.30 37.55 -2.10
CA GLY A 815 -4.90 36.20 -2.46
C GLY A 815 -5.15 35.87 -3.93
N LEU A 816 -6.30 36.26 -4.49
CA LEU A 816 -6.66 35.99 -5.89
C LEU A 816 -5.78 36.79 -6.87
N ALA A 817 -5.49 38.05 -6.57
CA ALA A 817 -4.54 38.86 -7.33
C ALA A 817 -3.15 38.22 -7.37
N MET A 818 -2.67 37.74 -6.22
CA MET A 818 -1.40 37.00 -6.11
C MET A 818 -1.44 35.68 -6.90
N TRP A 819 -2.55 34.94 -6.81
CA TRP A 819 -2.71 33.62 -7.43
C TRP A 819 -2.72 33.69 -8.95
N VAL A 820 -3.48 34.62 -9.54
CA VAL A 820 -3.55 34.83 -10.99
C VAL A 820 -2.17 35.13 -11.58
N ARG A 821 -1.37 35.98 -10.92
CA ARG A 821 -0.02 36.33 -11.40
C ARG A 821 1.03 35.24 -11.17
N SER A 822 0.75 34.26 -10.30
CA SER A 822 1.63 33.11 -10.04
C SER A 822 1.61 32.03 -11.13
N PHE A 823 0.60 32.03 -12.01
CA PHE A 823 0.47 31.01 -13.06
C PHE A 823 1.68 31.01 -14.00
N PRO A 824 2.20 29.82 -14.39
CA PRO A 824 3.41 29.73 -15.20
C PRO A 824 3.35 30.50 -16.53
N CYS A 825 2.18 30.60 -17.16
CA CYS A 825 1.99 31.34 -18.41
C CYS A 825 2.21 32.85 -18.24
N ILE A 826 1.80 33.42 -17.10
CA ILE A 826 1.91 34.85 -16.80
C ILE A 826 3.30 35.15 -16.24
N ARG A 827 3.74 34.39 -15.23
CA ARG A 827 5.05 34.57 -14.58
C ARG A 827 6.23 34.47 -15.56
N ARG A 828 6.16 33.58 -16.56
CA ARG A 828 7.22 33.43 -17.57
C ARG A 828 7.28 34.58 -18.57
N LYS A 829 6.15 35.29 -18.80
CA LYS A 829 6.10 36.45 -19.70
C LYS A 829 6.46 37.75 -18.98
N ILE A 830 5.96 37.94 -17.76
CA ILE A 830 6.13 39.19 -16.98
C ILE A 830 6.48 38.83 -15.53
N PHE A 831 7.77 38.61 -15.26
CA PHE A 831 8.23 38.21 -13.93
C PHE A 831 8.12 39.33 -12.89
N GLU A 832 8.34 40.59 -13.27
CA GLU A 832 8.24 41.76 -12.38
C GLU A 832 6.86 41.88 -11.75
N LEU A 833 5.81 41.74 -12.57
CA LEU A 833 4.43 41.79 -12.10
C LEU A 833 4.12 40.69 -11.10
N PHE A 834 4.64 39.48 -11.33
CA PHE A 834 4.57 38.40 -10.34
C PHE A 834 5.28 38.79 -9.05
N PHE A 835 6.52 39.27 -9.12
CA PHE A 835 7.32 39.64 -7.95
C PHE A 835 6.62 40.68 -7.06
N TYR A 836 6.14 41.78 -7.64
CA TYR A 836 5.45 42.83 -6.89
C TYR A 836 4.11 42.37 -6.31
N THR A 837 3.29 41.69 -7.10
CA THR A 837 1.97 41.21 -6.63
C THR A 837 2.08 40.08 -5.62
N HIS A 838 3.16 39.30 -5.62
CA HIS A 838 3.39 38.27 -4.60
C HIS A 838 3.58 38.87 -3.21
N ASN A 839 4.12 40.09 -3.08
CA ASN A 839 4.26 40.77 -1.79
C ASN A 839 2.91 41.11 -1.12
N LEU A 840 1.79 41.02 -1.86
CA LEU A 840 0.45 41.11 -1.28
C LEU A 840 0.16 39.97 -0.29
N TYR A 841 1.03 38.96 -0.16
CA TYR A 841 0.95 37.98 0.92
C TYR A 841 0.91 38.63 2.32
N ILE A 842 1.52 39.82 2.49
CA ILE A 842 1.49 40.57 3.76
C ILE A 842 0.04 41.00 4.05
N LEU A 843 -0.62 41.59 3.06
CA LEU A 843 -2.02 42.02 3.15
C LEU A 843 -2.93 40.82 3.41
N LEU A 844 -2.75 39.73 2.65
CA LEU A 844 -3.46 38.47 2.84
C LEU A 844 -3.32 37.96 4.28
N THR A 845 -2.11 37.98 4.84
CA THR A 845 -1.82 37.45 6.19
C THR A 845 -2.46 38.31 7.27
N VAL A 846 -2.32 39.65 7.19
CA VAL A 846 -2.89 40.58 8.19
C VAL A 846 -4.41 40.48 8.21
N PHE A 847 -5.05 40.57 7.05
CA PHE A 847 -6.51 40.50 6.97
C PHE A 847 -7.05 39.10 7.26
N PHE A 848 -6.29 38.04 6.98
CA PHE A 848 -6.63 36.69 7.43
C PHE A 848 -6.63 36.56 8.96
N VAL A 849 -5.66 37.14 9.66
CA VAL A 849 -5.60 37.12 11.14
C VAL A 849 -6.78 37.90 11.73
N ILE A 850 -7.12 39.05 11.15
CA ILE A 850 -8.29 39.85 11.55
C ILE A 850 -9.59 39.08 11.27
N HIS A 851 -9.66 38.36 10.14
CA HIS A 851 -10.83 37.58 9.75
C HIS A 851 -11.10 36.40 10.71
N VAL A 852 -10.13 35.52 10.95
CA VAL A 852 -10.37 34.29 11.75
C VAL A 852 -10.14 34.51 13.26
N GLY A 853 -9.51 35.62 13.64
CA GLY A 853 -9.16 35.93 15.02
C GLY A 853 -7.91 35.19 15.49
N PHE A 854 -7.38 35.64 16.64
CA PHE A 854 -6.08 35.19 17.16
C PHE A 854 -6.00 33.68 17.41
N SER A 855 -7.02 33.10 18.06
CA SER A 855 -7.03 31.69 18.48
C SER A 855 -6.83 30.71 17.32
N SER A 856 -7.56 30.90 16.21
CA SER A 856 -7.43 30.03 15.04
C SER A 856 -6.22 30.37 14.18
N SER A 857 -5.74 31.62 14.21
CA SER A 857 -4.52 32.05 13.53
C SER A 857 -3.26 31.42 14.12
N CYS A 858 -3.30 30.97 15.38
CA CYS A 858 -2.20 30.25 16.04
C CYS A 858 -1.72 29.02 15.25
N ILE A 859 -2.58 28.41 14.45
CA ILE A 859 -2.23 27.25 13.61
C ILE A 859 -1.17 27.62 12.56
N MET A 860 -1.22 28.84 12.01
CA MET A 860 -0.28 29.33 11.00
C MET A 860 1.07 29.78 11.60
N LEU A 861 1.08 30.16 12.88
CA LEU A 861 2.23 30.80 13.53
C LEU A 861 3.55 30.03 13.41
N PRO A 862 3.64 28.70 13.56
CA PRO A 862 4.93 28.01 13.50
C PRO A 862 5.64 28.16 12.15
N GLY A 863 4.91 28.00 11.04
CA GLY A 863 5.48 28.14 9.70
C GLY A 863 5.80 29.60 9.35
N PHE A 864 4.92 30.51 9.74
CA PHE A 864 5.10 31.95 9.49
C PHE A 864 6.26 32.53 10.33
N TYR A 865 6.40 32.12 11.58
CA TYR A 865 7.48 32.52 12.48
C TYR A 865 8.86 32.09 11.95
N LEU A 866 8.98 30.85 11.49
CA LEU A 866 10.21 30.37 10.86
C LEU A 866 10.54 31.15 9.59
N PHE A 867 9.53 31.50 8.79
CA PHE A 867 9.71 32.34 7.62
C PHE A 867 10.18 33.76 7.98
N LEU A 868 9.63 34.37 9.04
CA LEU A 868 10.09 35.68 9.51
C LEU A 868 11.52 35.64 10.03
N ILE A 869 11.89 34.63 10.82
CA ILE A 869 13.27 34.45 11.30
C ILE A 869 14.21 34.28 10.11
N ASP A 870 13.91 33.38 9.19
CA ASP A 870 14.76 33.11 8.03
C ASP A 870 14.85 34.35 7.10
N ARG A 871 13.78 35.16 6.99
CA ARG A 871 13.83 36.46 6.31
C ARG A 871 14.70 37.47 7.05
N TYR A 872 14.61 37.53 8.38
CA TYR A 872 15.39 38.44 9.21
C TYR A 872 16.87 38.06 9.23
N LEU A 873 17.19 36.77 9.36
CA LEU A 873 18.57 36.26 9.27
C LEU A 873 19.18 36.55 7.90
N ARG A 874 18.42 36.37 6.81
CA ARG A 874 18.89 36.79 5.47
C ARG A 874 19.08 38.29 5.36
N PHE A 875 18.22 39.08 6.01
CA PHE A 875 18.41 40.52 6.06
C PHE A 875 19.70 40.87 6.79
N LEU A 876 19.97 40.29 7.97
CA LEU A 876 21.23 40.47 8.69
C LEU A 876 22.45 39.99 7.89
N GLN A 877 22.34 38.84 7.22
CA GLN A 877 23.38 38.33 6.32
C GLN A 877 23.61 39.28 5.16
N SER A 878 22.54 39.86 4.58
CA SER A 878 22.65 40.84 3.50
C SER A 878 23.38 42.12 3.90
N GLN A 879 23.27 42.53 5.18
CA GLN A 879 24.03 43.66 5.71
C GLN A 879 25.52 43.33 5.90
N HIS A 880 25.87 42.05 6.08
CA HIS A 880 27.25 41.57 6.26
C HIS A 880 27.86 40.96 4.98
N GLN A 881 27.20 41.11 3.83
CA GLN A 881 27.62 40.48 2.58
C GLN A 881 28.99 40.94 2.10
N GLN A 882 29.77 39.98 1.61
CA GLN A 882 31.00 40.26 0.88
C GLN A 882 30.64 40.92 -0.44
N LYS A 883 30.98 42.20 -0.57
CA LYS A 883 31.03 42.87 -1.87
C LYS A 883 32.21 42.29 -2.63
N VAL A 884 31.94 41.79 -3.83
CA VAL A 884 32.94 41.14 -4.66
C VAL A 884 33.15 41.95 -5.93
N ARG A 885 34.41 42.11 -6.34
CA ARG A 885 34.78 42.79 -7.58
C ARG A 885 34.69 41.82 -8.75
N LEU A 886 34.12 42.28 -9.86
CA LEU A 886 34.18 41.57 -11.15
C LEU A 886 35.61 41.69 -11.72
N VAL A 887 36.24 40.55 -12.01
CA VAL A 887 37.61 40.43 -12.54
C VAL A 887 37.60 40.40 -14.07
N SER A 888 36.70 39.61 -14.66
CA SER A 888 36.54 39.55 -16.11
C SER A 888 35.14 39.08 -16.50
N ALA A 889 34.71 39.40 -17.71
CA ALA A 889 33.46 38.90 -18.28
C ALA A 889 33.68 38.44 -19.73
N ARG A 890 33.19 37.25 -20.09
CA ARG A 890 33.27 36.71 -21.45
C ARG A 890 31.87 36.44 -21.98
N VAL A 891 31.58 36.90 -23.20
CA VAL A 891 30.34 36.58 -23.91
C VAL A 891 30.58 35.35 -24.78
N LEU A 892 29.73 34.34 -24.63
CA LEU A 892 29.76 33.11 -25.43
C LEU A 892 28.84 33.23 -26.66
N PRO A 893 29.14 32.51 -27.75
CA PRO A 893 28.32 32.54 -28.97
C PRO A 893 26.85 32.15 -28.77
N CYS A 894 26.52 31.37 -27.73
CA CYS A 894 25.15 30.97 -27.36
C CYS A 894 24.37 32.03 -26.56
N GLU A 895 24.78 33.30 -26.65
CA GLU A 895 24.28 34.42 -25.84
C GLU A 895 24.53 34.27 -24.32
N ALA A 896 25.19 33.21 -23.84
CA ALA A 896 25.54 33.08 -22.43
C ALA A 896 26.74 33.97 -22.05
N VAL A 897 26.88 34.29 -20.76
CA VAL A 897 27.97 35.12 -20.26
C VAL A 897 28.66 34.44 -19.07
N GLU A 898 29.98 34.36 -19.17
CA GLU A 898 30.87 33.95 -18.09
C GLU A 898 31.25 35.20 -17.29
N LEU A 899 31.03 35.18 -15.97
CA LEU A 899 31.38 36.27 -15.06
C LEU A 899 32.38 35.78 -14.02
N ASN A 900 33.57 36.38 -13.97
CA ASN A 900 34.62 36.00 -13.05
C ASN A 900 34.69 37.00 -11.92
N PHE A 901 34.56 36.53 -10.68
CA PHE A 901 34.55 37.36 -9.48
C PHE A 901 35.78 37.07 -8.62
N SER A 902 36.31 38.10 -7.94
CA SER A 902 37.46 37.94 -7.03
C SER A 902 37.10 37.03 -5.84
N LYS A 903 37.81 35.92 -5.61
CA LYS A 903 37.51 35.03 -4.49
C LYS A 903 37.98 35.62 -3.16
N SER A 904 37.09 35.71 -2.17
CA SER A 904 37.44 36.12 -0.81
C SER A 904 38.15 34.98 -0.05
N PRO A 905 39.19 35.28 0.75
CA PRO A 905 39.87 34.27 1.56
C PRO A 905 38.89 33.69 2.59
N GLY A 906 38.63 32.38 2.49
CA GLY A 906 37.70 31.63 3.36
C GLY A 906 36.40 31.15 2.69
N LEU A 907 36.09 31.58 1.46
CA LEU A 907 34.93 31.10 0.72
C LEU A 907 35.20 29.71 0.10
N ASN A 908 34.70 28.66 0.75
CA ASN A 908 34.76 27.29 0.25
C ASN A 908 33.39 26.87 -0.28
N TYR A 909 33.35 26.30 -1.49
CA TYR A 909 32.14 25.79 -2.10
C TYR A 909 32.39 24.43 -2.75
N ASN A 910 31.35 23.59 -2.84
CA ASN A 910 31.47 22.29 -3.48
C ASN A 910 31.12 22.39 -4.97
N PRO A 911 31.59 21.44 -5.79
CA PRO A 911 31.14 21.35 -7.17
C PRO A 911 29.61 21.27 -7.24
N SER A 912 29.00 21.97 -8.20
CA SER A 912 27.53 22.14 -8.36
C SER A 912 26.82 23.06 -7.36
N SER A 913 27.56 23.75 -6.48
CA SER A 913 26.96 24.74 -5.58
C SER A 913 26.29 25.89 -6.35
N LEU A 914 25.22 26.43 -5.78
CA LEU A 914 24.46 27.57 -6.25
C LEU A 914 24.80 28.80 -5.39
N MET A 915 25.01 29.95 -6.03
CA MET A 915 25.15 31.24 -5.36
C MET A 915 24.09 32.19 -5.86
N PHE A 916 23.52 32.99 -4.96
CA PHE A 916 22.64 34.07 -5.34
C PHE A 916 23.48 35.33 -5.54
N VAL A 917 23.25 35.97 -6.67
CA VAL A 917 23.95 37.19 -7.05
C VAL A 917 22.93 38.31 -7.11
N ASN A 918 23.28 39.42 -6.47
CA ASN A 918 22.59 40.69 -6.59
C ASN A 918 23.54 41.70 -7.24
N VAL A 919 23.01 42.38 -8.25
CA VAL A 919 23.68 43.48 -8.92
C VAL A 919 22.86 44.73 -8.65
N PRO A 920 23.22 45.53 -7.62
CA PRO A 920 22.45 46.70 -7.21
C PRO A 920 22.19 47.72 -8.33
N ALA A 921 23.06 47.77 -9.35
CA ALA A 921 22.89 48.61 -10.55
C ALA A 921 21.66 48.23 -11.40
N ILE A 922 21.18 46.98 -11.32
CA ILE A 922 19.99 46.50 -12.04
C ILE A 922 18.76 46.55 -11.13
N SER A 923 18.87 46.02 -9.91
CA SER A 923 17.78 46.03 -8.93
C SER A 923 18.32 45.81 -7.53
N LYS A 924 18.00 46.71 -6.60
CA LYS A 924 18.44 46.61 -5.19
C LYS A 924 17.81 45.42 -4.45
N LEU A 925 16.67 44.91 -4.94
CA LEU A 925 15.85 43.92 -4.24
C LEU A 925 15.87 42.52 -4.85
N GLN A 926 16.38 42.38 -6.08
CA GLN A 926 16.35 41.10 -6.80
C GLN A 926 17.64 40.30 -6.61
N TRP A 927 17.46 39.06 -6.20
CA TRP A 927 18.53 38.09 -6.00
C TRP A 927 18.31 36.93 -6.97
N HIS A 928 19.31 36.67 -7.82
CA HIS A 928 19.21 35.65 -8.85
C HIS A 928 20.15 34.46 -8.57
N PRO A 929 19.64 33.22 -8.61
CA PRO A 929 20.47 32.04 -8.41
C PRO A 929 21.29 31.69 -9.65
N PHE A 930 22.59 31.44 -9.47
CA PHE A 930 23.50 30.95 -10.50
C PHE A 930 24.34 29.78 -9.97
N THR A 931 24.55 28.77 -10.81
CA THR A 931 25.41 27.64 -10.47
C THR A 931 26.86 28.04 -10.63
N VAL A 932 27.69 27.73 -9.64
CA VAL A 932 29.13 27.95 -9.69
C VAL A 932 29.74 26.97 -10.70
N THR A 933 30.45 27.49 -11.69
CA THR A 933 31.11 26.72 -12.76
C THR A 933 32.57 26.40 -12.45
N SER A 934 33.17 27.12 -11.51
CA SER A 934 34.55 26.95 -11.06
C SER A 934 34.72 25.84 -10.02
N SER A 935 35.98 25.43 -9.79
CA SER A 935 36.41 24.59 -8.66
C SER A 935 36.84 25.48 -7.49
N SER A 936 36.50 25.10 -6.26
CA SER A 936 36.94 25.81 -5.05
C SER A 936 38.44 25.64 -4.77
N SER A 937 39.07 24.64 -5.38
CA SER A 937 40.47 24.28 -5.16
C SER A 937 41.43 24.90 -6.18
N MET A 938 40.90 25.48 -7.26
CA MET A 938 41.69 26.20 -8.27
C MET A 938 41.97 27.66 -7.84
N ASP A 939 43.15 28.15 -8.25
CA ASP A 939 43.67 29.51 -8.04
C ASP A 939 42.73 30.64 -8.52
N PRO A 940 42.90 31.88 -8.02
CA PRO A 940 41.80 32.77 -7.63
C PRO A 940 40.98 33.48 -8.72
N GLU A 941 41.15 33.16 -10.01
CA GLU A 941 40.74 34.10 -11.07
C GLU A 941 39.59 33.70 -12.00
N LYS A 942 38.96 32.51 -11.90
CA LYS A 942 38.01 32.10 -12.97
C LYS A 942 36.68 31.47 -12.50
N SER A 943 35.63 32.20 -12.87
CA SER A 943 34.27 31.89 -13.38
C SER A 943 33.06 31.36 -12.60
N LEU A 944 32.00 32.18 -12.67
CA LEU A 944 30.59 31.91 -12.43
C LEU A 944 29.78 32.16 -13.74
N GLY A 945 29.15 31.13 -14.31
CA GLY A 945 28.30 31.28 -15.50
C GLY A 945 26.92 31.91 -15.23
N SER A 946 26.42 32.76 -16.15
CA SER A 946 25.07 33.36 -16.09
C SER A 946 24.49 33.84 -17.45
N SER A 947 23.21 34.23 -17.42
CA SER A 947 22.20 34.46 -18.47
C SER A 947 22.38 35.72 -19.36
N SER A 948 22.05 35.58 -20.66
CA SER A 948 22.12 36.59 -21.74
C SER A 948 21.52 37.97 -21.43
N LYS A 949 20.26 38.00 -20.98
CA LYS A 949 19.49 39.25 -20.78
C LYS A 949 20.02 40.20 -19.71
N LEU A 950 20.82 39.69 -18.78
CA LEU A 950 21.34 40.49 -17.66
C LEU A 950 22.59 41.27 -18.08
N PHE A 951 23.40 40.70 -18.98
CA PHE A 951 24.60 41.34 -19.52
C PHE A 951 24.30 42.40 -20.58
N GLU A 952 23.31 42.18 -21.45
CA GLU A 952 22.85 43.19 -22.42
C GLU A 952 22.39 44.48 -21.71
N LYS A 953 21.85 44.36 -20.49
CA LYS A 953 21.46 45.47 -19.62
C LYS A 953 22.65 46.10 -18.86
N LEU A 954 23.76 45.38 -18.71
CA LEU A 954 24.98 45.84 -18.03
C LEU A 954 25.93 46.57 -18.98
N SER A 955 26.10 46.09 -20.22
CA SER A 955 27.03 46.69 -21.19
C SER A 955 26.58 48.09 -21.64
N SER A 956 25.28 48.40 -21.51
CA SER A 956 24.69 49.68 -21.92
C SER A 956 24.73 50.79 -20.87
N ARG A 957 25.09 50.51 -19.61
CA ARG A 957 24.83 51.47 -18.50
C ARG A 957 26.03 51.89 -17.64
N THR A 958 27.13 51.14 -17.59
CA THR A 958 28.26 51.48 -16.71
C THR A 958 29.58 50.87 -17.19
N PRO A 959 30.73 51.56 -17.01
CA PRO A 959 32.05 50.97 -17.26
C PRO A 959 32.29 49.77 -16.33
N MET A 960 32.78 48.66 -16.90
CA MET A 960 32.88 47.35 -16.24
C MET A 960 33.74 47.34 -14.96
N ASP A 961 34.71 48.25 -14.85
CA ASP A 961 35.67 48.26 -13.74
C ASP A 961 35.09 48.66 -12.36
N CYS A 962 33.85 49.17 -12.32
CA CYS A 962 33.20 49.70 -11.10
C CYS A 962 31.92 48.95 -10.67
N LEU A 963 31.60 47.80 -11.25
CA LEU A 963 30.36 47.09 -10.90
C LEU A 963 30.49 46.36 -9.55
N GLU A 964 29.94 46.94 -8.48
CA GLU A 964 29.80 46.24 -7.19
C GLU A 964 28.74 45.14 -7.30
N VAL A 965 29.13 43.92 -6.96
CA VAL A 965 28.25 42.74 -6.94
C VAL A 965 28.23 42.14 -5.55
N SER A 966 27.02 41.85 -5.04
CA SER A 966 26.84 41.19 -3.76
C SER A 966 26.48 39.72 -3.99
N ILE A 967 27.16 38.83 -3.28
CA ILE A 967 26.97 37.38 -3.41
C ILE A 967 26.47 36.79 -2.09
N GLU A 968 25.51 35.87 -2.18
CA GLU A 968 24.93 35.11 -1.06
C GLU A 968 25.05 33.60 -1.35
N GLY A 969 25.71 32.84 -0.49
CA GLY A 969 25.94 31.41 -0.68
C GLY A 969 27.29 30.95 -0.11
N PRO A 970 27.70 29.69 -0.34
CA PRO A 970 27.13 28.71 -1.28
C PRO A 970 25.92 27.94 -0.74
N TYR A 971 24.96 27.63 -1.63
CA TYR A 971 23.81 26.77 -1.39
C TYR A 971 23.87 25.53 -2.26
N GLY A 972 23.64 24.35 -1.71
CA GLY A 972 23.61 23.12 -2.49
C GLY A 972 24.26 21.96 -1.75
N PRO A 973 23.96 20.71 -2.14
CA PRO A 973 24.55 19.54 -1.52
C PRO A 973 26.05 19.44 -1.88
N ALA A 974 26.87 19.01 -0.93
CA ALA A 974 28.23 18.59 -1.19
C ALA A 974 28.20 17.26 -1.98
N LEU A 975 28.12 17.33 -3.30
CA LEU A 975 28.15 16.14 -4.14
C LEU A 975 29.62 15.67 -4.20
N THR A 976 30.06 14.79 -3.31
CA THR A 976 31.42 14.19 -3.36
C THR A 976 31.39 12.71 -3.77
N HIS A 977 30.20 12.15 -3.94
CA HIS A 977 30.01 10.72 -4.24
C HIS A 977 30.52 10.29 -5.61
N PHE A 978 30.67 11.22 -6.56
CA PHE A 978 31.15 10.90 -7.92
C PHE A 978 32.61 10.43 -7.95
N ILE A 979 33.41 10.76 -6.92
CA ILE A 979 34.82 10.34 -6.80
C ILE A 979 34.95 8.84 -6.47
N ARG A 980 33.89 8.20 -5.93
CA ARG A 980 33.93 6.80 -5.47
C ARG A 980 33.79 5.74 -6.56
N HIS A 981 33.54 6.15 -7.81
CA HIS A 981 33.18 5.24 -8.89
C HIS A 981 34.33 5.18 -9.89
N ASP A 982 34.60 4.02 -10.48
CA ASP A 982 35.66 3.86 -11.48
C ASP A 982 35.27 4.42 -12.86
N MET A 983 33.96 4.43 -13.16
CA MET A 983 33.39 5.05 -14.35
C MET A 983 32.24 5.98 -13.97
N LEU A 984 32.26 7.20 -14.50
CA LEU A 984 31.28 8.25 -14.24
C LEU A 984 30.57 8.63 -15.53
N VAL A 985 29.29 8.26 -15.65
CA VAL A 985 28.45 8.64 -16.79
C VAL A 985 27.65 9.90 -16.45
N MET A 986 27.95 11.03 -17.10
CA MET A 986 27.27 12.31 -16.90
C MET A 986 26.30 12.61 -18.04
N VAL A 987 25.00 12.61 -17.77
CA VAL A 987 23.97 12.95 -18.77
C VAL A 987 23.40 14.34 -18.51
N SER A 988 23.53 15.26 -19.47
CA SER A 988 23.02 16.63 -19.36
C SER A 988 22.04 16.98 -20.49
N GLY A 989 21.06 17.84 -20.18
CA GLY A 989 20.08 18.34 -21.14
C GLY A 989 19.91 19.86 -21.04
N GLY A 990 20.20 20.58 -22.13
CA GLY A 990 20.14 22.05 -22.18
C GLY A 990 20.98 22.73 -21.09
N ASN A 991 20.44 23.74 -20.40
CA ASN A 991 21.13 24.52 -19.36
C ASN A 991 21.58 23.69 -18.13
N GLY A 992 21.13 22.42 -18.02
CA GLY A 992 21.61 21.47 -17.02
C GLY A 992 23.06 21.03 -17.22
N ILE A 993 23.77 21.58 -18.20
CA ILE A 993 25.19 21.37 -18.45
C ILE A 993 26.10 22.07 -17.41
N THR A 994 25.64 23.19 -16.87
CA THR A 994 26.40 24.10 -15.98
C THR A 994 26.96 23.44 -14.72
N PRO A 995 26.22 22.60 -13.97
CA PRO A 995 26.74 21.93 -12.78
C PRO A 995 27.84 20.89 -13.07
N PHE A 996 27.79 20.26 -14.25
CA PHE A 996 28.78 19.24 -14.65
C PHE A 996 30.13 19.86 -14.98
N ILE A 997 30.16 21.11 -15.46
CA ILE A 997 31.40 21.85 -15.73
C ILE A 997 32.22 21.95 -14.44
N SER A 998 31.59 22.38 -13.34
CA SER A 998 32.24 22.48 -12.03
C SER A 998 32.78 21.13 -11.52
N ILE A 999 32.07 20.02 -11.78
CA ILE A 999 32.53 18.67 -11.40
C ILE A 999 33.76 18.27 -12.21
N ILE A 1000 33.77 18.53 -13.52
CA ILE A 1000 34.90 18.20 -14.38
C ILE A 1000 36.12 19.03 -14.01
N CYS A 1001 35.95 20.32 -13.73
CA CYS A 1001 37.04 21.18 -13.25
C CYS A 1001 37.66 20.65 -11.94
N GLU A 1002 36.84 20.18 -11.00
CA GLU A 1002 37.34 19.55 -9.77
C GLU A 1002 38.10 18.24 -10.05
N LEU A 1003 37.59 17.39 -10.95
CA LEU A 1003 38.25 16.13 -11.33
C LEU A 1003 39.59 16.38 -12.05
N LEU A 1004 39.65 17.38 -12.93
CA LEU A 1004 40.87 17.80 -13.60
C LEU A 1004 41.91 18.35 -12.61
N PHE A 1005 41.46 19.13 -11.63
CA PHE A 1005 42.33 19.60 -10.56
C PHE A 1005 42.91 18.42 -9.76
N MET A 1006 42.05 17.47 -9.36
CA MET A 1006 42.46 16.28 -8.60
C MET A 1006 43.42 15.37 -9.39
N ALA A 1007 43.20 15.19 -10.69
CA ALA A 1007 44.09 14.42 -11.56
C ALA A 1007 45.51 15.01 -11.57
N ASN A 1008 45.61 16.34 -11.71
CA ASN A 1008 46.88 17.04 -11.89
C ASN A 1008 47.65 17.32 -10.60
N THR A 1009 46.98 17.47 -9.45
CA THR A 1009 47.67 17.82 -8.18
C THR A 1009 47.83 16.67 -7.20
N ARG A 1010 47.02 15.60 -7.26
CA ARG A 1010 46.97 14.60 -6.19
C ARG A 1010 47.38 13.18 -6.58
N ASN A 1011 47.83 12.91 -7.81
CA ASN A 1011 48.15 11.55 -8.30
C ASN A 1011 47.07 10.51 -7.90
N CYS A 1012 45.81 10.97 -7.85
CA CYS A 1012 44.68 10.17 -7.41
C CYS A 1012 44.09 9.43 -8.60
N LYS A 1013 43.67 8.17 -8.40
CA LYS A 1013 42.87 7.44 -9.40
C LYS A 1013 41.60 8.25 -9.69
N THR A 1014 41.49 8.83 -10.88
CA THR A 1014 40.29 9.51 -11.35
C THR A 1014 39.41 8.57 -12.17
N PRO A 1015 38.08 8.65 -12.06
CA PRO A 1015 37.18 7.87 -12.89
C PRO A 1015 37.39 8.10 -14.38
N GLN A 1016 37.11 7.07 -15.18
CA GLN A 1016 36.80 7.25 -16.60
C GLN A 1016 35.47 8.02 -16.71
N VAL A 1017 35.45 9.16 -17.40
CA VAL A 1017 34.26 10.02 -17.48
C VAL A 1017 33.65 9.92 -18.88
N LEU A 1018 32.45 9.35 -18.99
CA LEU A 1018 31.66 9.39 -20.22
C LEU A 1018 30.56 10.44 -20.08
N ARG A 1019 30.61 11.49 -20.88
CA ARG A 1019 29.66 12.60 -20.83
C ARG A 1019 28.74 12.56 -22.02
N ILE A 1020 27.44 12.47 -21.78
CA ILE A 1020 26.38 12.52 -22.78
C ILE A 1020 25.66 13.87 -22.66
N CYS A 1021 25.81 14.76 -23.63
CA CYS A 1021 25.12 16.05 -23.68
C CYS A 1021 23.99 16.00 -24.70
N THR A 1022 22.80 16.46 -24.32
CA THR A 1022 21.66 16.59 -25.23
C THR A 1022 21.28 18.07 -25.34
N SER A 1023 21.27 18.60 -26.56
CA SER A 1023 20.93 20.00 -26.83
C SER A 1023 19.86 20.13 -27.90
N LYS A 1024 19.13 21.25 -27.89
CA LYS A 1024 18.15 21.57 -28.94
C LYS A 1024 18.82 22.19 -30.17
N LYS A 1025 19.84 23.04 -29.98
CA LYS A 1025 20.61 23.70 -31.03
C LYS A 1025 22.09 23.35 -30.91
N SER A 1026 22.80 23.31 -32.03
CA SER A 1026 24.27 23.14 -32.06
C SER A 1026 24.99 24.30 -31.38
N LEU A 1027 24.49 25.53 -31.49
CA LEU A 1027 25.08 26.73 -30.86
C LEU A 1027 25.17 26.61 -29.33
N ASP A 1028 24.18 25.98 -28.68
CA ASP A 1028 24.16 25.78 -27.22
C ASP A 1028 25.31 24.88 -26.73
N LEU A 1029 25.94 24.09 -27.61
CA LEU A 1029 27.13 23.26 -27.29
C LEU A 1029 28.40 24.10 -27.11
N THR A 1030 28.42 25.37 -27.53
CA THR A 1030 29.53 26.30 -27.23
C THR A 1030 29.69 26.56 -25.72
N MET A 1031 28.70 26.19 -24.90
CA MET A 1031 28.85 26.11 -23.44
C MET A 1031 29.95 25.12 -22.99
N LEU A 1032 30.39 24.19 -23.84
CA LEU A 1032 31.53 23.33 -23.54
C LEU A 1032 32.88 24.08 -23.57
N ASP A 1033 32.96 25.24 -24.23
CA ASP A 1033 34.18 26.05 -24.26
C ASP A 1033 34.58 26.52 -22.85
N LEU A 1034 33.63 26.56 -21.91
CA LEU A 1034 33.88 26.82 -20.48
C LEU A 1034 34.76 25.75 -19.79
N LEU A 1035 34.96 24.58 -20.41
CA LEU A 1035 35.87 23.55 -19.90
C LEU A 1035 37.32 23.78 -20.32
N LEU A 1036 37.52 24.50 -21.42
CA LEU A 1036 38.85 24.74 -21.96
C LEU A 1036 39.43 25.96 -21.23
N PRO A 1037 40.57 25.84 -20.53
CA PRO A 1037 41.21 27.00 -19.94
C PRO A 1037 41.61 27.96 -21.06
N ASP A 1038 41.43 29.27 -20.84
CA ASP A 1038 42.05 30.24 -21.73
C ASP A 1038 43.55 29.98 -21.79
N SER A 1039 44.04 29.95 -23.03
CA SER A 1039 45.45 30.00 -23.43
C SER A 1039 46.36 30.55 -22.31
N GLY A 1040 46.98 29.64 -21.54
CA GLY A 1040 47.92 30.04 -20.48
C GLY A 1040 48.18 28.99 -19.40
N THR A 1041 47.25 28.07 -19.11
CA THR A 1041 47.47 26.96 -18.16
C THR A 1041 47.30 25.61 -18.85
N SER A 1042 48.42 24.92 -19.09
CA SER A 1042 48.44 23.56 -19.64
C SER A 1042 48.00 22.55 -18.57
N PHE A 1043 46.70 22.39 -18.37
CA PHE A 1043 46.19 21.21 -17.67
C PHE A 1043 46.33 20.01 -18.60
N ASP A 1044 47.14 19.04 -18.19
CA ASP A 1044 47.35 17.82 -18.97
C ASP A 1044 46.09 16.95 -18.87
N ILE A 1045 45.34 16.87 -19.98
CA ILE A 1045 44.09 16.09 -20.07
C ILE A 1045 44.41 14.59 -20.17
N SER A 1046 45.65 14.21 -20.46
CA SER A 1046 46.07 12.82 -20.67
C SER A 1046 45.76 11.89 -19.49
N HIS A 1047 45.77 12.42 -18.26
CA HIS A 1047 45.48 11.65 -17.04
C HIS A 1047 43.98 11.40 -16.80
N LEU A 1048 43.07 12.14 -17.45
CA LEU A 1048 41.62 11.95 -17.33
C LEU A 1048 41.05 11.37 -18.63
N GLN A 1049 40.60 10.11 -18.60
CA GLN A 1049 39.88 9.51 -19.72
C GLN A 1049 38.46 10.11 -19.84
N LEU A 1050 38.35 11.28 -20.48
CA LEU A 1050 37.09 11.99 -20.74
C LEU A 1050 36.61 11.71 -22.17
N GLN A 1051 35.48 11.02 -22.30
CA GLN A 1051 34.77 10.82 -23.56
C GLN A 1051 33.51 11.69 -23.57
N ILE A 1052 33.33 12.53 -24.58
CA ILE A 1052 32.14 13.39 -24.74
C ILE A 1052 31.33 12.91 -25.93
N GLU A 1053 30.04 12.67 -25.73
CA GLU A 1053 29.06 12.39 -26.76
C GLU A 1053 27.99 13.48 -26.71
N ALA A 1054 27.80 14.22 -27.80
CA ALA A 1054 26.81 15.29 -27.88
C ALA A 1054 25.72 14.96 -28.91
N TYR A 1055 24.47 15.13 -28.53
CA TYR A 1055 23.28 14.81 -29.32
C TYR A 1055 22.43 16.08 -29.52
N VAL A 1056 22.32 16.55 -30.76
CA VAL A 1056 21.47 17.70 -31.14
C VAL A 1056 20.12 17.18 -31.61
N THR A 1057 19.04 17.65 -30.98
CA THR A 1057 17.71 17.01 -31.08
C THR A 1057 16.70 17.75 -31.96
N ARG A 1058 16.97 18.99 -32.39
CA ARG A 1058 15.96 19.84 -33.07
C ARG A 1058 16.42 20.51 -34.37
N GLU A 1059 17.70 20.50 -34.71
CA GLU A 1059 18.20 20.98 -36.01
C GLU A 1059 18.14 19.84 -37.04
N LYS A 1060 17.50 20.10 -38.18
CA LYS A 1060 17.30 19.12 -39.28
C LYS A 1060 18.22 19.33 -40.48
N GLU A 1061 18.99 20.42 -40.52
CA GLU A 1061 19.87 20.74 -41.66
C GLU A 1061 21.36 20.75 -41.24
N PRO A 1062 22.26 20.21 -42.08
CA PRO A 1062 23.70 20.29 -41.84
C PRO A 1062 24.20 21.73 -42.04
N ILE A 1063 25.09 22.16 -41.16
CA ILE A 1063 25.72 23.48 -41.15
C ILE A 1063 26.45 23.71 -42.49
N THR A 1064 26.14 24.82 -43.17
CA THR A 1064 26.81 25.30 -44.39
C THR A 1064 28.31 25.58 -44.14
N GLU A 1065 29.12 25.46 -45.19
CA GLU A 1065 30.59 25.34 -45.16
C GLU A 1065 31.39 26.47 -44.48
N ASP A 1066 30.76 27.55 -44.06
CA ASP A 1066 31.40 28.77 -43.53
C ASP A 1066 31.92 28.64 -42.07
N THR A 1067 31.82 27.46 -41.48
CA THR A 1067 32.34 27.16 -40.13
C THR A 1067 33.42 26.07 -40.11
N LYS A 1068 33.94 25.66 -41.27
CA LYS A 1068 35.03 24.68 -41.39
C LYS A 1068 36.32 25.11 -40.69
N ASP A 1069 36.59 26.40 -40.52
CA ASP A 1069 37.84 26.87 -39.90
C ASP A 1069 37.89 26.75 -38.37
N LYS A 1070 36.75 26.65 -37.69
CA LYS A 1070 36.73 26.35 -36.23
C LYS A 1070 36.77 24.85 -35.92
N LYS A 1071 36.72 24.00 -36.95
CA LYS A 1071 36.63 22.53 -36.84
C LYS A 1071 37.97 21.86 -36.56
N ASN A 1072 39.09 22.56 -36.72
CA ASN A 1072 40.43 21.98 -36.54
C ASN A 1072 40.90 21.87 -35.08
N LEU A 1073 40.14 22.33 -34.09
CA LEU A 1073 40.44 22.11 -32.67
C LEU A 1073 39.63 20.97 -32.01
N LEU A 1074 38.67 20.36 -32.71
CA LEU A 1074 37.66 19.46 -32.17
C LEU A 1074 37.69 18.04 -32.78
N GLN A 1075 38.80 17.61 -33.37
CA GLN A 1075 38.97 16.28 -33.97
C GLN A 1075 39.24 15.17 -32.93
N THR A 1076 38.40 15.04 -31.90
CA THR A 1076 38.28 13.78 -31.14
C THR A 1076 36.91 13.60 -30.48
N ILE A 1077 35.82 14.00 -31.15
CA ILE A 1077 34.46 13.77 -30.64
C ILE A 1077 33.63 13.06 -31.71
N TRP A 1078 33.38 11.76 -31.51
CA TRP A 1078 32.53 10.95 -32.37
C TRP A 1078 31.06 11.31 -32.17
N PHE A 1079 30.40 11.81 -33.21
CA PHE A 1079 28.95 12.01 -33.24
C PHE A 1079 28.28 10.79 -33.87
N LYS A 1080 27.54 10.00 -33.08
CA LYS A 1080 26.68 8.92 -33.59
C LYS A 1080 25.21 9.34 -33.58
N PRO A 1081 24.46 9.17 -34.68
CA PRO A 1081 23.01 9.23 -34.64
C PRO A 1081 22.47 7.91 -34.08
N ILE A 1082 21.65 7.94 -33.04
CA ILE A 1082 21.03 6.73 -32.51
C ILE A 1082 19.75 6.45 -33.29
N ALA A 1083 19.86 5.45 -34.16
CA ALA A 1083 18.78 4.54 -34.52
C ALA A 1083 18.43 3.68 -33.30
N SER A 1084 17.15 3.39 -33.16
CA SER A 1084 16.54 2.57 -32.11
C SER A 1084 17.20 1.21 -31.95
N ASP A 1085 17.70 0.90 -30.75
CA ASP A 1085 17.47 -0.38 -30.03
C ASP A 1085 18.30 -0.41 -28.73
N VAL A 1086 17.91 -1.32 -27.81
CA VAL A 1086 18.49 -1.65 -26.48
C VAL A 1086 17.78 -1.04 -25.25
N LEU A 1087 16.83 -1.85 -24.76
CA LEU A 1087 16.42 -1.97 -23.36
C LEU A 1087 17.58 -2.55 -22.51
N VAL A 1088 17.71 -2.17 -21.24
CA VAL A 1088 17.75 -3.08 -20.05
C VAL A 1088 18.06 -2.31 -18.76
N SER A 1089 17.33 -2.68 -17.72
CA SER A 1089 17.39 -2.23 -16.32
C SER A 1089 18.59 -2.79 -15.52
N ALA A 1090 18.89 -2.21 -14.34
CA ALA A 1090 19.02 -2.88 -13.00
C ALA A 1090 19.94 -2.03 -12.06
N ASN A 1091 19.55 -1.67 -10.82
CA ASN A 1091 19.85 -2.33 -9.52
C ASN A 1091 21.29 -2.29 -9.02
N LEU A 1092 21.59 -2.32 -7.72
CA LEU A 1092 20.85 -2.14 -6.46
C LEU A 1092 21.94 -2.07 -5.37
N GLY A 1093 21.66 -1.30 -4.32
CA GLY A 1093 22.08 -1.66 -2.97
C GLY A 1093 23.43 -1.11 -2.47
N PRO A 1094 23.85 -1.57 -1.29
CA PRO A 1094 23.16 -1.27 -0.03
C PRO A 1094 24.14 -0.96 1.13
N ASN A 1095 23.59 -0.47 2.25
CA ASN A 1095 24.06 -0.77 3.62
C ASN A 1095 25.43 -0.17 4.05
N THR A 1096 25.73 0.21 5.29
CA THR A 1096 25.04 0.03 6.57
C THR A 1096 25.74 0.88 7.66
N TRP A 1097 24.98 1.72 8.36
CA TRP A 1097 24.76 1.67 9.83
C TRP A 1097 25.52 2.54 10.86
N LEU A 1098 24.66 3.08 11.73
CA LEU A 1098 24.72 3.28 13.19
C LEU A 1098 25.76 4.26 13.75
N TRP A 1099 25.36 5.52 14.00
CA TRP A 1099 24.39 6.07 14.98
C TRP A 1099 25.02 6.24 16.37
N LEU A 1100 24.80 7.42 16.96
CA LEU A 1100 24.05 7.65 18.22
C LEU A 1100 24.33 9.09 18.69
N GLY A 1101 23.28 9.86 18.98
CA GLY A 1101 23.49 11.13 19.73
C GLY A 1101 22.45 12.25 19.54
N THR A 1102 21.36 11.97 18.85
CA THR A 1102 20.02 12.61 18.89
C THR A 1102 19.56 13.18 20.27
N ILE A 1103 18.47 13.96 20.23
CA ILE A 1103 17.42 14.18 21.26
C ILE A 1103 17.60 15.44 22.11
N ILE A 1104 16.72 16.45 21.97
CA ILE A 1104 15.31 16.42 22.38
C ILE A 1104 14.48 17.26 21.40
N SER A 1105 13.22 16.84 21.18
CA SER A 1105 12.04 17.71 21.03
C SER A 1105 11.22 17.71 19.73
N SER A 1106 11.31 16.71 18.84
CA SER A 1106 10.49 16.73 17.59
C SER A 1106 9.74 15.42 17.27
N SER A 1107 9.22 14.74 18.29
CA SER A 1107 8.53 13.44 18.20
C SER A 1107 7.08 13.45 17.69
N PHE A 1108 6.56 14.52 17.08
CA PHE A 1108 5.16 14.53 16.58
C PHE A 1108 5.03 14.91 15.10
N ILE A 1109 5.94 15.74 14.59
CA ILE A 1109 5.98 16.18 13.19
C ILE A 1109 6.62 15.13 12.28
N ILE A 1110 7.59 14.37 12.80
CA ILE A 1110 8.22 13.25 12.09
C ILE A 1110 7.23 12.10 11.89
N PHE A 1111 6.25 11.90 12.78
CA PHE A 1111 5.21 10.88 12.64
C PHE A 1111 4.28 11.13 11.43
N LEU A 1112 3.92 12.40 11.18
CA LEU A 1112 3.09 12.80 10.03
C LEU A 1112 3.89 12.98 8.73
N LEU A 1113 5.13 13.45 8.81
CA LEU A 1113 6.02 13.57 7.64
C LEU A 1113 6.56 12.21 7.17
N LEU A 1114 6.85 11.24 8.05
CA LEU A 1114 7.16 9.87 7.62
C LEU A 1114 5.94 9.22 6.97
N MET A 1115 4.74 9.39 7.53
CA MET A 1115 3.52 8.87 6.90
C MET A 1115 3.25 9.52 5.54
N GLY A 1116 3.46 10.83 5.38
CA GLY A 1116 3.28 11.53 4.11
C GLY A 1116 4.35 11.21 3.05
N ILE A 1117 5.62 11.06 3.45
CA ILE A 1117 6.75 10.81 2.55
C ILE A 1117 6.88 9.32 2.18
N LEU A 1118 6.62 8.40 3.11
CA LEU A 1118 6.54 6.96 2.79
C LEU A 1118 5.37 6.71 1.83
N THR A 1119 4.19 7.30 2.07
CA THR A 1119 3.00 7.07 1.23
C THR A 1119 3.15 7.62 -0.21
N ARG A 1120 3.97 8.65 -0.45
CA ARG A 1120 4.17 9.26 -1.77
C ARG A 1120 5.23 8.58 -2.64
N TYR A 1121 6.13 7.79 -2.07
CA TYR A 1121 7.18 7.05 -2.81
C TYR A 1121 6.99 5.53 -2.81
N TYR A 1122 6.17 4.95 -1.92
CA TYR A 1122 6.16 3.49 -1.73
C TYR A 1122 5.29 2.65 -2.65
N ILE A 1123 4.26 3.18 -3.30
CA ILE A 1123 3.26 2.29 -3.92
C ILE A 1123 3.17 2.50 -5.42
N TYR A 1124 4.32 2.27 -6.07
CA TYR A 1124 4.39 2.01 -7.50
C TYR A 1124 4.32 0.51 -7.83
N SER A 1125 4.16 -0.42 -6.87
CA SER A 1125 3.97 -1.83 -7.25
C SER A 1125 3.50 -2.75 -6.13
N LEU A 1126 2.31 -3.31 -6.32
CA LEU A 1126 1.82 -4.53 -5.70
C LEU A 1126 1.41 -5.48 -6.84
N ASP A 1127 1.46 -6.78 -6.62
CA ASP A 1127 1.01 -7.84 -7.55
C ASP A 1127 1.81 -7.98 -8.84
N HIS A 1128 2.92 -8.70 -8.75
CA HIS A 1128 3.08 -9.80 -9.69
C HIS A 1128 2.28 -10.99 -9.14
N ASN A 1129 1.39 -11.53 -9.98
CA ASN A 1129 0.82 -12.89 -9.91
C ASN A 1129 -0.27 -13.20 -8.87
N THR A 1130 -1.03 -12.23 -8.38
CA THR A 1130 -2.38 -12.56 -7.85
C THR A 1130 -3.43 -12.06 -8.81
N ASP A 1131 -4.00 -13.00 -9.57
CA ASP A 1131 -5.15 -12.81 -10.45
C ASP A 1131 -6.41 -12.56 -9.61
N MET A 1132 -6.45 -11.42 -8.90
CA MET A 1132 -7.64 -11.03 -8.13
C MET A 1132 -8.72 -10.53 -9.08
N VAL A 1133 -9.83 -11.26 -9.10
CA VAL A 1133 -11.04 -10.90 -9.83
C VAL A 1133 -11.90 -9.96 -8.98
N TYR A 1134 -12.19 -8.76 -9.48
CA TYR A 1134 -13.12 -7.84 -8.85
C TYR A 1134 -14.47 -7.86 -9.56
N CYS A 1135 -15.57 -7.99 -8.81
CA CYS A 1135 -16.93 -7.91 -9.33
C CYS A 1135 -17.55 -6.53 -9.03
N TYR A 1136 -18.02 -5.83 -10.06
CA TYR A 1136 -18.70 -4.53 -9.97
C TYR A 1136 -20.12 -4.63 -10.53
N SER A 1137 -21.12 -4.00 -9.91
CA SER A 1137 -22.49 -3.94 -10.44
C SER A 1137 -22.81 -2.55 -11.00
N SER A 1138 -23.29 -2.48 -12.24
CA SER A 1138 -23.63 -1.23 -12.95
C SER A 1138 -24.87 -0.51 -12.39
N ARG A 1139 -25.73 -1.22 -11.66
CA ARG A 1139 -27.05 -0.74 -11.20
C ARG A 1139 -27.02 0.38 -10.14
N SER A 1140 -25.84 0.82 -9.72
CA SER A 1140 -25.72 1.96 -8.79
C SER A 1140 -25.54 3.32 -9.45
N ALA A 1141 -25.53 3.39 -10.79
CA ALA A 1141 -25.29 4.63 -11.51
C ALA A 1141 -26.43 5.13 -12.42
N LEU A 1142 -27.40 4.29 -12.85
CA LEU A 1142 -28.12 4.60 -14.09
C LEU A 1142 -29.66 4.45 -14.13
N ASN A 1143 -30.37 4.11 -13.05
CA ASN A 1143 -31.85 4.13 -13.08
C ASN A 1143 -32.46 4.72 -11.81
N MET A 1144 -32.83 6.00 -11.89
CA MET A 1144 -33.90 6.58 -11.08
C MET A 1144 -34.75 7.46 -12.01
N SER A 1145 -35.51 6.80 -12.88
CA SER A 1145 -36.62 7.42 -13.62
C SER A 1145 -37.92 7.04 -12.91
N PHE A 1146 -38.73 8.06 -12.68
CA PHE A 1146 -39.96 8.12 -11.92
C PHE A 1146 -40.94 6.95 -12.13
N MET A 1147 -41.53 6.49 -11.03
CA MET A 1147 -42.88 5.94 -11.03
C MET A 1147 -43.62 6.52 -9.82
N CYS A 1148 -44.43 7.55 -10.09
CA CYS A 1148 -45.40 8.10 -9.16
C CYS A 1148 -46.48 7.06 -8.85
N PHE A 1149 -46.86 6.92 -7.59
CA PHE A 1149 -48.21 6.54 -7.22
C PHE A 1149 -48.75 7.56 -6.22
N HIS A 1150 -49.80 8.25 -6.66
CA HIS A 1150 -50.65 9.15 -5.89
C HIS A 1150 -51.20 8.45 -4.63
N SER A 1151 -51.21 9.18 -3.52
CA SER A 1151 -52.09 8.91 -2.39
C SER A 1151 -53.51 9.37 -2.73
N HIS A 1152 -54.47 8.46 -2.68
CA HIS A 1152 -55.89 8.79 -2.74
C HIS A 1152 -56.40 9.29 -1.37
N ASP A 1153 -57.35 10.20 -1.49
CA ASP A 1153 -58.01 11.05 -0.50
C ASP A 1153 -58.74 10.38 0.70
N CYS A 1154 -58.80 11.20 1.76
CA CYS A 1154 -59.93 11.57 2.63
C CYS A 1154 -60.95 10.53 3.14
N ASN A 1155 -61.13 10.49 4.47
CA ASN A 1155 -62.37 10.98 5.11
C ASN A 1155 -62.27 11.09 6.65
N CYS A 1156 -62.71 12.26 7.15
CA CYS A 1156 -63.57 12.59 8.32
C CYS A 1156 -63.73 11.54 9.46
N SER A 1157 -63.83 11.85 10.77
CA SER A 1157 -64.51 12.96 11.47
C SER A 1157 -64.30 12.87 13.01
N PHE A 1158 -64.34 14.03 13.67
CA PHE A 1158 -64.75 14.40 15.04
C PHE A 1158 -65.21 13.36 16.09
N SER A 1159 -64.83 13.57 17.37
CA SER A 1159 -65.67 13.52 18.61
C SER A 1159 -64.80 13.53 19.90
N MET A 1160 -64.76 14.65 20.63
CA MET A 1160 -65.23 14.87 22.03
C MET A 1160 -64.58 14.08 23.19
N GLU A 1161 -63.88 14.84 24.07
CA GLU A 1161 -63.84 14.89 25.56
C GLU A 1161 -64.55 13.81 26.43
N PRO A 1162 -64.35 13.73 27.79
CA PRO A 1162 -63.27 14.25 28.68
C PRO A 1162 -62.92 13.31 29.90
N LYS A 1163 -62.09 13.83 30.83
CA LYS A 1163 -61.94 13.49 32.29
C LYS A 1163 -61.27 12.13 32.61
N THR A 1164 -60.44 11.95 33.66
CA THR A 1164 -60.48 12.45 35.05
C THR A 1164 -59.11 12.26 35.76
N GLU A 1165 -58.79 13.23 36.64
CA GLU A 1165 -58.26 13.06 38.02
C GLU A 1165 -56.95 12.30 38.35
N CYS A 1166 -56.02 13.07 38.93
CA CYS A 1166 -55.71 13.13 40.38
C CYS A 1166 -54.22 12.97 40.79
N GLN A 1167 -53.75 14.10 41.35
CA GLN A 1167 -52.98 14.26 42.60
C GLN A 1167 -51.57 13.65 42.74
N GLY A 1168 -50.63 14.53 43.13
CA GLY A 1168 -49.73 14.20 44.24
C GLY A 1168 -48.26 14.63 44.17
N ASN A 1169 -47.97 15.93 44.25
CA ASN A 1169 -47.19 16.54 45.35
C ASN A 1169 -45.81 15.93 45.77
N TRP A 1170 -44.68 16.66 45.59
CA TRP A 1170 -44.08 17.59 46.58
C TRP A 1170 -42.63 18.06 46.28
N ALA A 1171 -42.36 19.28 46.79
CA ALA A 1171 -41.08 19.85 47.26
C ALA A 1171 -40.21 20.69 46.30
N ASP A 1172 -40.58 21.97 46.22
CA ASP A 1172 -39.80 23.20 46.44
C ASP A 1172 -38.25 23.16 46.47
N SER A 1173 -37.61 24.04 45.68
CA SER A 1173 -37.01 25.26 46.25
C SER A 1173 -36.75 26.33 45.18
N LYS A 1174 -37.11 27.56 45.55
CA LYS A 1174 -37.04 28.81 44.80
C LYS A 1174 -35.60 29.37 44.79
N HIS A 1175 -35.21 30.00 43.68
CA HIS A 1175 -34.78 31.41 43.73
C HIS A 1175 -34.85 32.08 42.35
N LYS A 1176 -35.69 33.13 42.29
CA LYS A 1176 -35.76 34.17 41.25
C LYS A 1176 -34.49 35.03 41.28
N TYR A 1177 -34.05 35.51 40.12
CA TYR A 1177 -33.93 36.95 39.84
C TYR A 1177 -34.03 37.21 38.34
N THR A 1178 -34.52 38.40 38.04
CA THR A 1178 -35.24 38.82 36.83
C THR A 1178 -34.48 39.95 36.14
N ILE A 1179 -34.77 40.18 34.85
CA ILE A 1179 -34.63 41.47 34.09
C ILE A 1179 -33.17 41.78 33.68
N THR A 1180 -32.80 42.14 32.45
CA THR A 1180 -33.40 43.08 31.48
C THR A 1180 -32.86 42.83 30.06
N LYS A 1181 -33.64 43.23 29.05
CA LYS A 1181 -33.22 43.48 27.66
C LYS A 1181 -31.97 44.35 27.57
N GLN A 1182 -31.01 43.96 26.72
CA GLN A 1182 -30.51 44.77 25.61
C GLN A 1182 -29.89 43.87 24.55
#